data_AF-A0A3P9H0D7-F1
#
_entry.id   AF-A0A3P9H0D7-F1
#
_cell.length_a   1.000
_cell.length_b   1.000
_cell.length_c   1.000
_cell.angle_alpha   90.00
_cell.angle_beta   90.00
_cell.angle_gamma   90.00
#
_symmetry.space_group_name_H-M   'P 1'
#
loop_
_entity.id
_entity.type
_entity.pdbx_description
1 polymer ?
#
loop_
_entity_poly.entity_id
_entity_poly.type
_entity_poly.pdbx_seq_one_letter_code
_entity_poly.pdbx_strand_id
1 'polypeptide(L)'
;QGNALFCVAKPIDSFDSLPSLSPPPFISSSPSSFHQLQRGHVSKTGLISEIYVSGESADLTAKEKLLLWSQQATDGYPGLRCVNFTSSWSDGRMFNALLHRYRPDLINMEVVSQQSNRDNLEQAFEIAESLGVTRLLDAEDVDVPSPDEKSVITYVSSIYDAFPKIPEGGEGIGANEVDQRWSEYQSRFSSLLQWSRQHTALMANRNFPQNPAELKALYNEYIQLKEMEIPAKEIEKSRIEHLYKLLEVWIEFGRIKLPQGLHPNDLEEEWGKLILEMLEREKALRPAVDRLEELLQRANKIQNMALDCEEKLTLAKNTLQADMSRAEMGEAVQCERELACYLQDCEELIGHLSQELKVLREEKYYQVDQLAFSITADETEMSMSVLCRASCLQEELVSLRLQCSSVYRKGHFSQSTSQRASDDSLSLGQMLLGAVGAAGGALLRRPMTRSQLVAVSSSEDEGSLRFIYELLGWVEETQELLDGADWGADLPSVENNLQKHNTIHTAVEELMSGLQEARSYEAEVSPNFRSSYSETLAKLEHQYCKLLEHSSWRLQSLESLHAFVSHCTEELIWLNEREEEEIAFDWSDNNTNMNAKREMYNEIRLELAEKRDVMRSLQETAARLCQDNHPAKQTVEAYSAALQTQWQWVDQLCVCVEQHLKDNTTYFQFMSDARDCESYLRQLQDTIKRQYTCDKNSRLSKLEDLLQDSMEEKEQLIEYKSTLASLVGRAKTVVQLRPRSAESMLGTTIPIRAICNYRQIEGGADVPEGNVSVASAPCEHEECGILALSAQRHQDRV
;
A
#
# COMPACT_ATOMS: atom_id res chain seq x y z
N GLN A 1 1.27 47.48 24.77
CA GLN A 1 2.27 47.67 23.70
C GLN A 1 2.34 46.34 22.97
N GLY A 2 1.66 46.09 21.85
CA GLY A 2 1.36 47.01 20.75
C GLY A 2 2.35 46.74 19.62
N ASN A 3 2.10 45.73 18.80
CA ASN A 3 1.98 45.88 17.35
C ASN A 3 1.78 44.52 16.67
N ALA A 4 0.57 44.34 16.17
CA ALA A 4 0.30 43.51 15.01
C ALA A 4 1.13 44.01 13.82
N LEU A 5 1.64 43.08 13.02
CA LEU A 5 1.84 43.30 11.60
C LEU A 5 1.20 42.13 10.85
N PHE A 6 0.01 42.45 10.35
CA PHE A 6 -0.60 41.84 9.18
C PHE A 6 0.43 41.57 8.08
N CYS A 7 0.40 40.37 7.53
CA CYS A 7 0.59 40.11 6.10
C CYS A 7 -0.52 39.12 5.75
N VAL A 8 -1.74 39.62 5.51
CA VAL A 8 -2.27 39.81 4.15
C VAL A 8 -1.94 38.62 3.28
N ALA A 9 -2.79 37.60 3.36
CA ALA A 9 -3.14 36.81 2.20
C ALA A 9 -3.50 37.79 1.07
N LYS A 10 -2.70 37.76 0.00
CA LYS A 10 -3.12 38.27 -1.29
C LYS A 10 -3.08 37.10 -2.28
N PRO A 11 -4.04 37.12 -3.21
CA PRO A 11 -4.34 35.99 -4.06
C PRO A 11 -3.17 35.81 -5.02
N ILE A 12 -2.83 34.55 -5.29
CA ILE A 12 -2.16 34.27 -6.56
C ILE A 12 -3.28 34.33 -7.60
N ASP A 13 -3.58 35.57 -8.02
CA ASP A 13 -4.23 35.83 -9.30
C ASP A 13 -3.41 35.15 -10.39
N SER A 14 -4.11 34.39 -11.24
CA SER A 14 -3.80 34.13 -12.65
C SER A 14 -2.33 34.35 -13.05
N PHE A 15 -1.55 33.25 -13.03
CA PHE A 15 -0.48 33.01 -14.00
C PHE A 15 -1.06 32.08 -15.08
N ASP A 16 -1.95 32.58 -15.93
CA ASP A 16 -1.56 32.71 -17.33
C ASP A 16 -0.29 33.56 -17.53
N SER A 17 0.60 33.07 -18.40
CA SER A 17 1.87 33.66 -18.85
C SER A 17 3.02 33.73 -17.85
N LEU A 18 3.71 32.59 -17.70
CA LEU A 18 5.18 32.57 -17.65
C LEU A 18 5.71 31.88 -18.91
N PRO A 19 6.90 32.27 -19.38
CA PRO A 19 7.35 32.04 -20.74
C PRO A 19 7.50 30.55 -21.00
N SER A 20 7.41 30.19 -22.27
CA SER A 20 7.99 28.96 -22.82
C SER A 20 9.44 28.81 -22.34
N LEU A 21 9.62 28.25 -21.15
CA LEU A 21 10.84 27.55 -20.79
C LEU A 21 10.80 26.32 -21.66
N SER A 22 11.45 26.49 -22.80
CA SER A 22 11.90 25.39 -23.62
C SER A 22 12.44 24.33 -22.67
N PRO A 23 12.03 23.05 -22.83
CA PRO A 23 12.82 21.99 -22.24
C PRO A 23 14.28 22.25 -22.66
N PRO A 24 15.30 21.92 -21.83
CA PRO A 24 16.66 21.84 -22.36
C PRO A 24 16.53 21.03 -23.64
N PRO A 25 17.11 21.45 -24.78
CA PRO A 25 16.76 20.89 -26.06
C PRO A 25 16.71 19.39 -25.88
N PHE A 26 15.51 18.81 -26.02
CA PHE A 26 15.41 17.41 -26.34
C PHE A 26 16.14 17.37 -27.66
N ILE A 27 17.45 17.09 -27.58
CA ILE A 27 18.12 16.42 -28.66
C ILE A 27 17.23 15.20 -28.81
N SER A 28 16.39 15.26 -29.83
CA SER A 28 15.85 14.13 -30.54
C SER A 28 17.06 13.29 -30.94
N SER A 29 17.62 12.59 -29.97
CA SER A 29 18.34 11.37 -30.21
C SER A 29 17.22 10.36 -30.35
N SER A 30 16.67 10.36 -31.57
CA SER A 30 16.23 9.15 -32.22
C SER A 30 17.00 7.95 -31.63
N PRO A 31 16.37 6.84 -31.24
CA PRO A 31 17.06 5.57 -31.24
C PRO A 31 17.12 5.11 -32.71
N SER A 32 17.74 5.92 -33.54
CA SER A 32 18.11 5.58 -34.91
C SER A 32 19.57 5.95 -35.07
N SER A 33 20.39 4.91 -34.97
CA SER A 33 21.80 4.79 -35.35
C SER A 33 22.79 4.77 -34.19
N PHE A 34 23.78 3.86 -34.31
CA PHE A 34 24.75 3.33 -33.34
C PHE A 34 24.22 2.21 -32.43
N HIS A 35 24.42 0.92 -32.66
CA HIS A 35 25.18 0.12 -33.63
C HIS A 35 24.29 -1.11 -33.90
N GLN A 36 23.78 -1.35 -35.11
CA GLN A 36 24.54 -2.01 -36.17
C GLN A 36 25.96 -2.42 -35.77
N LEU A 37 26.08 -3.44 -34.91
CA LEU A 37 27.13 -4.42 -35.12
C LEU A 37 26.64 -5.31 -36.26
N GLN A 38 26.97 -4.87 -37.47
CA GLN A 38 27.05 -5.74 -38.63
C GLN A 38 27.74 -7.04 -38.18
N ARG A 39 27.01 -8.15 -38.20
CA ARG A 39 27.63 -9.40 -38.66
C ARG A 39 28.07 -9.11 -40.09
N GLY A 40 29.28 -8.60 -40.24
CA GLY A 40 29.99 -8.67 -41.50
C GLY A 40 30.09 -10.15 -41.83
N HIS A 41 29.41 -10.55 -42.91
CA HIS A 41 29.97 -11.56 -43.77
C HIS A 41 31.40 -11.11 -44.07
N VAL A 42 32.40 -11.79 -43.49
CA VAL A 42 33.77 -11.68 -43.98
C VAL A 42 33.79 -12.44 -45.30
N SER A 43 33.37 -11.75 -46.36
CA SER A 43 33.94 -11.99 -47.67
C SER A 43 35.45 -11.82 -47.52
N LYS A 44 36.18 -12.91 -47.75
CA LYS A 44 37.64 -12.92 -47.88
C LYS A 44 38.08 -11.74 -48.76
N THR A 45 38.65 -10.70 -48.17
CA THR A 45 39.67 -9.79 -48.73
C THR A 45 40.19 -8.92 -47.58
N GLY A 46 41.52 -8.91 -47.36
CA GLY A 46 42.15 -8.41 -46.14
C GLY A 46 42.01 -6.90 -45.90
N LEU A 47 41.24 -6.56 -44.87
CA LEU A 47 41.27 -5.26 -44.18
C LEU A 47 41.44 -5.52 -42.68
N ILE A 48 42.40 -4.83 -42.06
CA ILE A 48 42.81 -4.98 -40.65
C ILE A 48 41.68 -4.43 -39.75
N SER A 49 41.20 -5.23 -38.79
CA SER A 49 40.22 -4.84 -37.76
C SER A 49 40.70 -3.61 -36.97
N GLU A 50 39.79 -2.72 -36.53
CA GLU A 50 40.16 -1.61 -35.65
C GLU A 50 40.67 -2.15 -34.29
N ILE A 51 41.92 -1.84 -33.95
CA ILE A 51 42.59 -2.27 -32.71
C ILE A 51 42.40 -1.20 -31.64
N TYR A 52 42.11 -1.63 -30.42
CA TYR A 52 41.78 -0.79 -29.28
C TYR A 52 42.72 -1.09 -28.11
N VAL A 53 43.31 -0.05 -27.53
CA VAL A 53 44.20 -0.13 -26.37
C VAL A 53 43.74 0.93 -25.36
N SER A 54 43.55 0.52 -24.11
CA SER A 54 42.96 1.37 -23.06
C SER A 54 43.85 2.58 -22.72
N GLY A 55 43.31 3.81 -22.86
CA GLY A 55 43.89 5.03 -22.29
C GLY A 55 44.59 6.01 -23.26
N GLU A 56 44.39 5.93 -24.58
CA GLU A 56 45.26 6.65 -25.55
C GLU A 56 44.57 7.40 -26.70
N SER A 57 45.36 8.24 -27.39
CA SER A 57 44.95 9.18 -28.44
C SER A 57 44.57 8.51 -29.76
N ALA A 58 43.56 9.06 -30.44
CA ALA A 58 43.01 8.58 -31.70
C ALA A 58 43.98 8.58 -32.91
N ASP A 59 45.17 9.17 -32.79
CA ASP A 59 46.11 9.43 -33.90
C ASP A 59 47.07 8.26 -34.23
N LEU A 60 47.00 7.13 -33.50
CA LEU A 60 47.85 5.96 -33.75
C LEU A 60 47.34 5.10 -34.90
N THR A 61 48.25 4.61 -35.76
CA THR A 61 47.93 3.65 -36.82
C THR A 61 47.56 2.28 -36.25
N ALA A 62 46.80 1.46 -36.99
CA ALA A 62 46.44 0.10 -36.58
C ALA A 62 47.67 -0.76 -36.22
N LYS A 63 48.77 -0.60 -36.96
CA LYS A 63 50.05 -1.27 -36.66
C LYS A 63 50.65 -0.83 -35.32
N GLU A 64 50.64 0.46 -35.03
CA GLU A 64 51.17 1.01 -33.77
C GLU A 64 50.32 0.58 -32.57
N LYS A 65 48.99 0.56 -32.72
CA LYS A 65 48.08 0.04 -31.69
C LYS A 65 48.30 -1.46 -31.43
N LEU A 66 48.51 -2.27 -32.47
CA LEU A 66 48.82 -3.69 -32.30
C LEU A 66 50.17 -3.90 -31.60
N LEU A 67 51.15 -3.08 -31.95
CA LEU A 67 52.49 -3.16 -31.37
C LEU A 67 52.44 -2.83 -29.88
N LEU A 68 51.72 -1.77 -29.52
CA LEU A 68 51.51 -1.35 -28.15
C LEU A 68 50.76 -2.40 -27.33
N TRP A 69 49.68 -2.97 -27.87
CA TRP A 69 48.97 -4.07 -27.22
C TRP A 69 49.92 -5.26 -26.94
N SER A 70 50.73 -5.63 -27.93
CA SER A 70 51.72 -6.71 -27.80
C SER A 70 52.76 -6.38 -26.73
N GLN A 71 53.21 -5.12 -26.65
CA GLN A 71 54.12 -4.65 -25.60
C GLN A 71 53.48 -4.72 -24.22
N GLN A 72 52.25 -4.25 -24.04
CA GLN A 72 51.55 -4.28 -22.75
C GLN A 72 51.25 -5.72 -22.29
N ALA A 73 50.86 -6.60 -23.22
CA ALA A 73 50.58 -8.00 -22.92
C ALA A 73 51.84 -8.81 -22.60
N THR A 74 53.01 -8.37 -23.07
CA THR A 74 54.31 -9.00 -22.79
C THR A 74 55.19 -8.23 -21.79
N ASP A 75 54.67 -7.14 -21.22
CA ASP A 75 55.36 -6.39 -20.19
C ASP A 75 55.54 -7.23 -18.92
N GLY A 76 56.72 -7.14 -18.29
CA GLY A 76 57.05 -7.93 -17.10
C GLY A 76 57.61 -9.34 -17.35
N TYR A 77 57.67 -9.84 -18.60
CA TYR A 77 58.38 -11.09 -18.90
C TYR A 77 59.90 -10.83 -19.06
N PRO A 78 60.78 -11.59 -18.38
CA PRO A 78 62.22 -11.34 -18.41
C PRO A 78 62.82 -11.53 -19.80
N GLY A 79 63.57 -10.53 -20.27
CA GLY A 79 64.34 -10.64 -21.51
C GLY A 79 63.53 -10.53 -22.81
N LEU A 80 62.22 -10.25 -22.73
CA LEU A 80 61.37 -10.03 -23.89
C LEU A 80 61.13 -8.54 -24.12
N ARG A 81 61.21 -8.11 -25.39
CA ARG A 81 60.90 -6.74 -25.79
C ARG A 81 60.35 -6.72 -27.22
N CYS A 82 59.07 -6.42 -27.35
CA CYS A 82 58.44 -6.24 -28.66
C CYS A 82 58.82 -4.87 -29.24
N VAL A 83 59.64 -4.83 -30.29
CA VAL A 83 59.99 -3.58 -30.99
C VAL A 83 59.54 -3.55 -32.45
N ASN A 84 59.19 -4.69 -33.03
CA ASN A 84 58.77 -4.83 -34.43
C ASN A 84 57.90 -6.09 -34.62
N PHE A 85 57.33 -6.25 -35.83
CA PHE A 85 56.63 -7.47 -36.26
C PHE A 85 57.50 -8.36 -37.18
N THR A 86 58.83 -8.35 -36.97
CA THR A 86 59.76 -9.21 -37.72
C THR A 86 60.61 -10.02 -36.74
N SER A 87 61.84 -9.58 -36.50
CA SER A 87 62.84 -10.27 -35.66
C SER A 87 62.44 -10.41 -34.19
N SER A 88 61.51 -9.59 -33.68
CA SER A 88 61.03 -9.75 -32.29
C SER A 88 60.24 -11.06 -32.10
N TRP A 89 59.70 -11.64 -33.18
CA TRP A 89 58.80 -12.79 -33.13
C TRP A 89 59.43 -14.10 -33.63
N SER A 90 60.63 -14.04 -34.21
CA SER A 90 61.27 -15.18 -34.89
C SER A 90 61.72 -16.30 -33.96
N ASP A 91 61.92 -16.03 -32.66
CA ASP A 91 62.30 -17.04 -31.67
C ASP A 91 61.11 -17.74 -30.98
N GLY A 92 59.88 -17.36 -31.37
CA GLY A 92 58.63 -17.89 -30.83
C GLY A 92 58.30 -17.48 -29.39
N ARG A 93 59.21 -16.81 -28.67
CA ARG A 93 59.01 -16.49 -27.24
C ARG A 93 57.96 -15.43 -27.04
N MET A 94 57.87 -14.48 -27.97
CA MET A 94 56.84 -13.43 -27.97
C MET A 94 55.43 -13.99 -28.13
N PHE A 95 55.22 -14.97 -29.03
CA PHE A 95 53.93 -15.64 -29.17
C PHE A 95 53.54 -16.37 -27.88
N ASN A 96 54.46 -17.14 -27.30
CA ASN A 96 54.19 -17.86 -26.05
C ASN A 96 53.91 -16.92 -24.87
N ALA A 97 54.66 -15.82 -24.72
CA ALA A 97 54.42 -14.85 -23.66
C ALA A 97 53.05 -14.15 -23.79
N LEU A 98 52.64 -13.85 -25.02
CA LEU A 98 51.33 -13.27 -25.33
C LEU A 98 50.21 -14.24 -24.98
N LEU A 99 50.31 -15.51 -25.39
CA LEU A 99 49.31 -16.54 -25.07
C LEU A 99 49.27 -16.82 -23.57
N HIS A 100 50.43 -16.91 -22.90
CA HIS A 100 50.55 -17.16 -21.46
C HIS A 100 49.87 -16.06 -20.62
N ARG A 101 49.87 -14.82 -21.10
CA ARG A 101 49.19 -13.71 -20.41
C ARG A 101 47.68 -13.93 -20.29
N TYR A 102 47.07 -14.58 -21.28
CA TYR A 102 45.63 -14.85 -21.33
C TYR A 102 45.27 -16.25 -20.84
N ARG A 103 46.16 -17.23 -21.02
CA ARG A 103 46.03 -18.62 -20.56
C ARG A 103 47.33 -19.12 -19.92
N PRO A 104 47.62 -18.70 -18.67
CA PRO A 104 48.84 -19.11 -17.98
C PRO A 104 48.87 -20.61 -17.66
N ASP A 105 47.70 -21.26 -17.64
CA ASP A 105 47.56 -22.69 -17.39
C ASP A 105 48.06 -23.59 -18.54
N LEU A 106 48.19 -23.04 -19.75
CA LEU A 106 48.58 -23.81 -20.95
C LEU A 106 50.06 -23.75 -21.28
N ILE A 107 50.80 -22.77 -20.75
CA ILE A 107 52.18 -22.48 -21.16
C ILE A 107 53.10 -22.46 -19.93
N ASN A 108 54.26 -23.10 -20.05
CA ASN A 108 55.31 -22.96 -19.05
C ASN A 108 56.46 -22.11 -19.62
N MET A 109 56.52 -20.84 -19.20
CA MET A 109 57.52 -19.89 -19.70
C MET A 109 58.96 -20.26 -19.35
N GLU A 110 59.19 -21.05 -18.29
CA GLU A 110 60.54 -21.54 -17.96
C GLU A 110 61.06 -22.51 -19.03
N VAL A 111 60.16 -23.35 -19.55
CA VAL A 111 60.47 -24.33 -20.62
C VAL A 111 60.69 -23.61 -21.95
N VAL A 112 59.82 -22.65 -22.30
CA VAL A 112 59.93 -21.82 -23.52
C VAL A 112 61.28 -21.09 -23.61
N SER A 113 61.84 -20.69 -22.47
CA SER A 113 63.14 -20.00 -22.42
C SER A 113 64.35 -20.87 -22.81
N GLN A 114 64.19 -22.21 -22.78
CA GLN A 114 65.24 -23.20 -23.02
C GLN A 114 65.06 -23.99 -24.32
N GLN A 115 63.86 -23.94 -24.91
CA GLN A 115 63.51 -24.65 -26.15
C GLN A 115 64.10 -23.98 -27.39
N SER A 116 64.13 -24.73 -28.50
CA SER A 116 64.53 -24.19 -29.80
C SER A 116 63.45 -23.25 -30.35
N ASN A 117 63.83 -22.32 -31.23
CA ASN A 117 62.91 -21.37 -31.86
C ASN A 117 61.73 -22.09 -32.54
N ARG A 118 62.04 -23.17 -33.28
CA ARG A 118 61.04 -23.90 -34.05
C ARG A 118 60.05 -24.65 -33.16
N ASP A 119 60.51 -25.21 -32.04
CA ASP A 119 59.62 -25.85 -31.05
C ASP A 119 58.72 -24.83 -30.34
N ASN A 120 59.27 -23.64 -30.02
CA ASN A 120 58.50 -22.54 -29.43
C ASN A 120 57.39 -22.06 -30.37
N LEU A 121 57.71 -21.90 -31.66
CA LEU A 121 56.75 -21.47 -32.69
C LEU A 121 55.64 -22.52 -32.89
N GLU A 122 56.01 -23.80 -33.02
CA GLU A 122 55.04 -24.88 -33.19
C GLU A 122 54.09 -24.98 -31.98
N GLN A 123 54.64 -24.96 -30.77
CA GLN A 123 53.83 -24.94 -29.53
C GLN A 123 52.87 -23.75 -29.49
N ALA A 124 53.36 -22.54 -29.81
CA ALA A 124 52.51 -21.36 -29.78
C ALA A 124 51.36 -21.46 -30.78
N PHE A 125 51.62 -21.97 -31.99
CA PHE A 125 50.60 -22.10 -33.03
C PHE A 125 49.57 -23.17 -32.69
N GLU A 126 49.99 -24.31 -32.14
CA GLU A 126 49.07 -25.36 -31.65
C GLU A 126 48.17 -24.85 -30.51
N ILE A 127 48.75 -24.13 -29.54
CA ILE A 127 47.98 -23.56 -28.42
C ILE A 127 47.02 -22.48 -28.92
N ALA A 128 47.46 -21.59 -29.81
CA ALA A 128 46.61 -20.56 -30.41
C ALA A 128 45.43 -21.18 -31.19
N GLU A 129 45.67 -22.26 -31.93
CA GLU A 129 44.63 -23.01 -32.64
C GLU A 129 43.62 -23.62 -31.68
N SER A 130 44.07 -24.18 -30.55
CA SER A 130 43.18 -24.68 -29.49
C SER A 130 42.30 -23.59 -28.86
N LEU A 131 42.72 -22.32 -28.94
CA LEU A 131 41.99 -21.14 -28.49
C LEU A 131 41.15 -20.48 -29.59
N GLY A 132 41.05 -21.12 -30.77
CA GLY A 132 40.19 -20.67 -31.87
C GLY A 132 40.86 -19.73 -32.88
N VAL A 133 42.19 -19.55 -32.84
CA VAL A 133 42.94 -18.77 -33.82
C VAL A 133 43.33 -19.66 -35.01
N THR A 134 42.88 -19.31 -36.22
CA THR A 134 43.28 -20.05 -37.43
C THR A 134 44.79 -20.01 -37.62
N ARG A 135 45.44 -21.16 -37.81
CA ARG A 135 46.86 -21.24 -38.14
C ARG A 135 47.12 -20.65 -39.54
N LEU A 136 47.83 -19.52 -39.59
CA LEU A 136 48.17 -18.82 -40.85
C LEU A 136 49.66 -18.85 -41.18
N LEU A 137 50.51 -19.27 -40.23
CA LEU A 137 51.96 -19.29 -40.36
C LEU A 137 52.47 -20.70 -40.07
N ASP A 138 53.51 -21.09 -40.80
CA ASP A 138 54.29 -22.28 -40.52
C ASP A 138 55.57 -21.90 -39.75
N ALA A 139 56.02 -22.78 -38.84
CA ALA A 139 57.16 -22.48 -37.97
C ALA A 139 58.46 -22.26 -38.75
N GLU A 140 58.60 -22.87 -39.93
CA GLU A 140 59.76 -22.71 -40.82
C GLU A 140 59.82 -21.35 -41.53
N ASP A 141 58.66 -20.72 -41.79
CA ASP A 141 58.58 -19.41 -42.43
C ASP A 141 58.88 -18.26 -41.44
N VAL A 142 58.80 -18.56 -40.14
CA VAL A 142 59.01 -17.59 -39.06
C VAL A 142 60.39 -17.73 -38.39
N ASP A 143 60.94 -18.95 -38.31
CA ASP A 143 62.30 -19.22 -37.79
C ASP A 143 63.41 -18.82 -38.79
N VAL A 144 63.40 -17.55 -39.17
CA VAL A 144 64.37 -16.88 -40.03
C VAL A 144 64.77 -15.53 -39.43
N PRO A 145 65.94 -14.96 -39.76
CA PRO A 145 66.40 -13.71 -39.14
C PRO A 145 65.47 -12.50 -39.33
N SER A 146 64.65 -12.49 -40.38
CA SER A 146 63.68 -11.44 -40.68
C SER A 146 62.45 -12.03 -41.38
N PRO A 147 61.46 -12.52 -40.62
CA PRO A 147 60.21 -13.05 -41.19
C PRO A 147 59.39 -11.95 -41.86
N ASP A 148 58.45 -12.33 -42.73
CA ASP A 148 57.60 -11.38 -43.45
C ASP A 148 56.69 -10.60 -42.49
N GLU A 149 56.90 -9.27 -42.45
CA GLU A 149 56.23 -8.39 -41.49
C GLU A 149 54.71 -8.41 -41.64
N LYS A 150 54.19 -8.48 -42.87
CA LYS A 150 52.75 -8.45 -43.12
C LYS A 150 52.09 -9.72 -42.60
N SER A 151 52.73 -10.86 -42.83
CA SER A 151 52.27 -12.17 -42.41
C SER A 151 52.23 -12.28 -40.88
N VAL A 152 53.28 -11.80 -40.19
CA VAL A 152 53.31 -11.73 -38.71
C VAL A 152 52.23 -10.78 -38.18
N ILE A 153 52.05 -9.59 -38.77
CA ILE A 153 50.98 -8.65 -38.38
C ILE A 153 49.60 -9.29 -38.53
N THR A 154 49.33 -9.97 -39.67
CA THR A 154 48.04 -10.62 -39.91
C THR A 154 47.76 -11.70 -38.86
N TYR A 155 48.77 -12.50 -38.51
CA TYR A 155 48.59 -13.54 -37.51
C TYR A 155 48.43 -12.99 -36.09
N VAL A 156 49.25 -12.02 -35.67
CA VAL A 156 49.09 -11.36 -34.37
C VAL A 156 47.75 -10.62 -34.27
N SER A 157 47.26 -10.03 -35.37
CA SER A 157 45.91 -9.45 -35.43
C SER A 157 44.81 -10.51 -35.25
N SER A 158 44.98 -11.72 -35.80
CA SER A 158 44.02 -12.81 -35.58
C SER A 158 44.02 -13.30 -34.12
N ILE A 159 45.18 -13.32 -33.45
CA ILE A 159 45.26 -13.61 -32.01
C ILE A 159 44.55 -12.52 -31.20
N TYR A 160 44.83 -11.25 -31.52
CA TYR A 160 44.14 -10.11 -30.90
C TYR A 160 42.62 -10.19 -31.05
N ASP A 161 42.13 -10.61 -32.22
CA ASP A 161 40.70 -10.72 -32.50
C ASP A 161 40.00 -11.88 -31.79
N ALA A 162 40.72 -12.97 -31.49
CA ALA A 162 40.17 -14.12 -30.78
C ALA A 162 40.12 -13.95 -29.25
N PHE A 163 40.86 -12.99 -28.69
CA PHE A 163 41.04 -12.86 -27.24
C PHE A 163 40.07 -11.84 -26.61
N PRO A 164 39.74 -11.97 -25.31
CA PRO A 164 38.89 -11.02 -24.60
C PRO A 164 39.39 -9.58 -24.70
N LYS A 165 38.48 -8.66 -25.07
CA LYS A 165 38.75 -7.22 -25.22
C LYS A 165 37.88 -6.42 -24.25
N ILE A 166 38.39 -5.28 -23.78
CA ILE A 166 37.59 -4.29 -23.05
C ILE A 166 36.87 -3.42 -24.10
N PRO A 167 35.53 -3.34 -24.09
CA PRO A 167 34.78 -2.49 -25.03
C PRO A 167 35.16 -1.01 -24.90
N GLU A 168 35.15 -0.25 -26.00
CA GLU A 168 35.45 1.19 -25.98
C GLU A 168 34.51 1.95 -25.05
N GLY A 169 35.07 2.64 -24.05
CA GLY A 169 34.31 3.40 -23.06
C GLY A 169 33.50 2.55 -22.06
N GLY A 170 33.62 1.22 -22.11
CA GLY A 170 32.93 0.28 -21.22
C GLY A 170 33.79 -0.20 -20.04
N GLU A 171 33.15 -0.72 -19.01
CA GLU A 171 33.83 -1.41 -17.90
C GLU A 171 34.24 -2.84 -18.33
N GLY A 172 35.46 -3.25 -18.03
CA GLY A 172 35.98 -4.59 -18.32
C GLY A 172 37.22 -4.92 -17.50
N ILE A 173 37.53 -6.20 -17.36
CA ILE A 173 38.68 -6.68 -16.59
C ILE A 173 39.80 -7.04 -17.56
N GLY A 174 40.96 -6.39 -17.43
CA GLY A 174 42.15 -6.72 -18.21
C GLY A 174 42.80 -8.03 -17.76
N ALA A 175 43.58 -8.67 -18.65
CA ALA A 175 44.22 -9.97 -18.39
C ALA A 175 45.09 -10.02 -17.12
N ASN A 176 45.60 -8.89 -16.65
CA ASN A 176 46.43 -8.80 -15.44
C ASN A 176 45.61 -8.81 -14.15
N GLU A 177 44.34 -8.40 -14.21
CA GLU A 177 43.49 -8.20 -13.04
C GLU A 177 42.57 -9.38 -12.76
N VAL A 178 42.42 -10.29 -13.73
CA VAL A 178 41.46 -11.40 -13.68
C VAL A 178 41.57 -12.21 -12.38
N ASP A 179 42.78 -12.60 -11.98
CA ASP A 179 42.99 -13.45 -10.81
C ASP A 179 42.63 -12.74 -9.49
N GLN A 180 42.91 -11.43 -9.41
CA GLN A 180 42.54 -10.60 -8.27
C GLN A 180 41.02 -10.41 -8.19
N ARG A 181 40.38 -10.07 -9.30
CA ARG A 181 38.92 -9.86 -9.39
C ARG A 181 38.15 -11.15 -9.15
N TRP A 182 38.67 -12.27 -9.63
CA TRP A 182 38.11 -13.60 -9.36
C TRP A 182 38.18 -13.96 -7.88
N SER A 183 39.32 -13.69 -7.23
CA SER A 183 39.47 -13.92 -5.78
C SER A 183 38.52 -13.03 -4.96
N GLU A 184 38.35 -11.78 -5.37
CA GLU A 184 37.39 -10.85 -4.77
C GLU A 184 35.95 -11.38 -4.90
N TYR A 185 35.56 -11.83 -6.10
CA TYR A 185 34.25 -12.44 -6.35
C TYR A 185 33.99 -13.62 -5.42
N GLN A 186 34.92 -14.58 -5.37
CA GLN A 186 34.79 -15.77 -4.53
C GLN A 186 34.63 -15.43 -3.05
N SER A 187 35.42 -14.48 -2.54
CA SER A 187 35.35 -14.05 -1.14
C SER A 187 34.02 -13.39 -0.81
N ARG A 188 33.56 -12.45 -1.65
CA ARG A 188 32.29 -11.72 -1.43
C ARG A 188 31.10 -12.66 -1.53
N PHE A 189 31.07 -13.51 -2.56
CA PHE A 189 30.03 -14.50 -2.76
C PHE A 189 29.92 -15.45 -1.56
N SER A 190 31.05 -16.03 -1.12
CA SER A 190 31.07 -16.99 0.00
C SER A 190 30.60 -16.35 1.31
N SER A 191 31.01 -15.11 1.56
CA SER A 191 30.61 -14.35 2.75
C SER A 191 29.09 -14.10 2.76
N LEU A 192 28.53 -13.63 1.64
CA LEU A 192 27.10 -13.32 1.56
C LEU A 192 26.23 -14.58 1.58
N LEU A 193 26.67 -15.66 0.91
CA LEU A 193 26.00 -16.95 0.95
C LEU A 193 25.94 -17.53 2.37
N GLN A 194 27.05 -17.43 3.12
CA GLN A 194 27.08 -17.87 4.52
C GLN A 194 26.14 -17.03 5.39
N TRP A 195 26.16 -15.70 5.22
CA TRP A 195 25.28 -14.79 5.96
C TRP A 195 23.80 -15.09 5.70
N SER A 196 23.44 -15.31 4.42
CA SER A 196 22.07 -15.65 4.02
C SER A 196 21.60 -16.94 4.70
N ARG A 197 22.38 -18.02 4.63
CA ARG A 197 22.07 -19.30 5.29
C ARG A 197 21.88 -19.19 6.80
N GLN A 198 22.73 -18.39 7.45
CA GLN A 198 22.63 -18.15 8.90
C GLN A 198 21.32 -17.43 9.25
N HIS A 199 20.97 -16.40 8.49
CA HIS A 199 19.75 -15.63 8.74
C HIS A 199 18.49 -16.44 8.40
N THR A 200 18.51 -17.28 7.36
CA THR A 200 17.41 -18.20 7.07
C THR A 200 17.13 -19.11 8.26
N ALA A 201 18.17 -19.66 8.89
CA ALA A 201 18.02 -20.50 10.08
C ALA A 201 17.49 -19.73 11.31
N LEU A 202 17.89 -18.46 11.48
CA LEU A 202 17.35 -17.60 12.53
C LEU A 202 15.86 -17.30 12.30
N MET A 203 15.48 -16.99 11.05
CA MET A 203 14.12 -16.64 10.69
C MET A 203 13.15 -17.81 10.86
N ALA A 204 13.60 -19.04 10.54
CA ALA A 204 12.84 -20.28 10.69
C ALA A 204 12.42 -20.63 12.14
N ASN A 205 12.99 -19.97 13.16
CA ASN A 205 12.61 -20.20 14.56
C ASN A 205 11.22 -19.61 14.86
N ARG A 206 10.22 -20.47 15.11
CA ARG A 206 8.83 -20.08 15.40
C ARG A 206 8.48 -19.96 16.89
N ASN A 207 9.46 -20.07 17.78
CA ASN A 207 9.22 -19.99 19.22
C ASN A 207 9.34 -18.53 19.70
N PHE A 208 8.20 -17.88 19.92
CA PHE A 208 8.15 -16.50 20.41
C PHE A 208 8.04 -16.43 21.94
N PRO A 209 8.72 -15.47 22.58
CA PRO A 209 8.59 -15.24 24.02
C PRO A 209 7.18 -14.73 24.35
N GLN A 210 6.66 -15.11 25.53
CA GLN A 210 5.37 -14.62 26.04
C GLN A 210 5.49 -13.27 26.78
N ASN A 211 6.72 -12.86 27.10
CA ASN A 211 7.01 -11.59 27.77
C ASN A 211 6.91 -10.43 26.75
N PRO A 212 6.11 -9.38 27.00
CA PRO A 212 5.95 -8.27 26.07
C PRO A 212 7.21 -7.47 25.78
N ALA A 213 8.08 -7.30 26.78
CA ALA A 213 9.33 -6.58 26.58
C ALA A 213 10.27 -7.37 25.64
N GLU A 214 10.35 -8.69 25.81
CA GLU A 214 11.17 -9.57 24.97
C GLU A 214 10.58 -9.72 23.57
N LEU A 215 9.24 -9.82 23.45
CA LEU A 215 8.58 -9.93 22.16
C LEU A 215 8.71 -8.64 21.34
N LYS A 216 8.58 -7.48 21.99
CA LYS A 216 8.84 -6.17 21.35
C LYS A 216 10.29 -6.01 20.96
N ALA A 217 11.24 -6.43 21.80
CA ALA A 217 12.66 -6.41 21.45
C ALA A 217 12.94 -7.27 20.21
N LEU A 218 12.38 -8.49 20.16
CA LEU A 218 12.53 -9.39 19.02
C LEU A 218 11.88 -8.84 17.74
N TYR A 219 10.73 -8.18 17.85
CA TYR A 219 10.11 -7.48 16.72
C TYR A 219 10.95 -6.30 16.23
N ASN A 220 11.51 -5.50 17.14
CA ASN A 220 12.39 -4.38 16.77
C ASN A 220 13.69 -4.88 16.10
N GLU A 221 14.27 -5.98 16.59
CA GLU A 221 15.41 -6.64 15.93
C GLU A 221 15.05 -7.10 14.51
N TYR A 222 13.86 -7.67 14.32
CA TYR A 222 13.36 -8.05 13.01
C TYR A 222 13.18 -6.84 12.07
N ILE A 223 12.60 -5.75 12.56
CA ILE A 223 12.46 -4.50 11.79
C ILE A 223 13.82 -3.92 11.42
N GLN A 224 14.78 -3.89 12.35
CA GLN A 224 16.14 -3.43 12.08
C GLN A 224 16.81 -4.27 10.98
N LEU A 225 16.67 -5.60 11.03
CA LEU A 225 17.16 -6.48 9.97
C LEU A 225 16.50 -6.15 8.62
N LYS A 226 15.17 -6.01 8.60
CA LYS A 226 14.38 -5.74 7.38
C LYS A 226 14.69 -4.38 6.76
N GLU A 227 14.83 -3.32 7.56
CA GLU A 227 14.97 -1.95 7.08
C GLU A 227 16.43 -1.53 6.84
N MET A 228 17.39 -2.12 7.56
CA MET A 228 18.79 -1.69 7.50
C MET A 228 19.69 -2.73 6.85
N GLU A 229 19.65 -3.97 7.32
CA GLU A 229 20.61 -4.99 6.90
C GLU A 229 20.26 -5.58 5.53
N ILE A 230 18.98 -5.87 5.26
CA ILE A 230 18.54 -6.43 3.97
C ILE A 230 18.89 -5.50 2.80
N PRO A 231 18.56 -4.19 2.82
CA PRO A 231 18.94 -3.28 1.73
C PRO A 231 20.46 -3.19 1.55
N ALA A 232 21.23 -3.15 2.64
CA ALA A 232 22.69 -3.10 2.55
C ALA A 232 23.29 -4.37 1.90
N LYS A 233 22.70 -5.53 2.19
CA LYS A 233 23.11 -6.83 1.65
C LYS A 233 22.63 -7.04 0.21
N GLU A 234 21.50 -6.47 -0.20
CA GLU A 234 21.05 -6.45 -1.59
C GLU A 234 22.02 -5.64 -2.48
N ILE A 235 22.55 -4.52 -1.98
CA ILE A 235 23.60 -3.75 -2.69
C ILE A 235 24.88 -4.61 -2.83
N GLU A 236 25.26 -5.37 -1.79
CA GLU A 236 26.40 -6.29 -1.84
C GLU A 236 26.18 -7.40 -2.89
N LYS A 237 24.97 -7.97 -2.95
CA LYS A 237 24.55 -8.96 -3.96
C LYS A 237 24.65 -8.39 -5.38
N SER A 238 24.09 -7.20 -5.62
CA SER A 238 24.17 -6.53 -6.94
C SER A 238 25.61 -6.27 -7.38
N ARG A 239 26.51 -5.94 -6.44
CA ARG A 239 27.95 -5.80 -6.74
C ARG A 239 28.59 -7.13 -7.12
N ILE A 240 28.19 -8.24 -6.50
CA ILE A 240 28.67 -9.59 -6.83
C ILE A 240 28.21 -10.00 -8.24
N GLU A 241 26.94 -9.72 -8.59
CA GLU A 241 26.40 -9.94 -9.94
C GLU A 241 27.12 -9.12 -11.00
N HIS A 242 27.37 -7.84 -10.73
CA HIS A 242 28.13 -6.98 -11.62
C HIS A 242 29.56 -7.50 -11.84
N LEU A 243 30.23 -7.91 -10.76
CA LEU A 243 31.57 -8.48 -10.83
C LEU A 243 31.57 -9.79 -11.64
N TYR A 244 30.57 -10.65 -11.47
CA TYR A 244 30.40 -11.86 -12.29
C TYR A 244 30.25 -11.52 -13.77
N LYS A 245 29.41 -10.53 -14.11
CA LYS A 245 29.19 -10.10 -15.50
C LYS A 245 30.49 -9.62 -16.17
N LEU A 246 31.36 -8.94 -15.43
CA LEU A 246 32.68 -8.54 -15.93
C LEU A 246 33.63 -9.74 -16.12
N LEU A 247 33.46 -10.81 -15.33
CA LEU A 247 34.25 -12.05 -15.38
C LEU A 247 33.71 -13.07 -16.39
N GLU A 248 32.46 -12.94 -16.84
CA GLU A 248 31.76 -13.89 -17.72
C GLU A 248 32.55 -14.19 -19.00
N VAL A 249 33.08 -13.16 -19.66
CA VAL A 249 33.91 -13.31 -20.86
C VAL A 249 35.17 -14.17 -20.59
N TRP A 250 35.74 -14.07 -19.39
CA TRP A 250 36.92 -14.86 -18.99
C TRP A 250 36.57 -16.31 -18.62
N ILE A 251 35.34 -16.56 -18.19
CA ILE A 251 34.79 -17.91 -17.96
C ILE A 251 34.50 -18.59 -19.31
N GLU A 252 33.83 -17.90 -20.24
CA GLU A 252 33.55 -18.40 -21.59
C GLU A 252 34.83 -18.69 -22.38
N PHE A 253 35.84 -17.83 -22.23
CA PHE A 253 37.18 -18.02 -22.80
C PHE A 253 37.96 -19.19 -22.16
N GLY A 254 37.48 -19.71 -21.03
CA GLY A 254 38.05 -20.90 -20.36
C GLY A 254 39.28 -20.62 -19.49
N ARG A 255 39.62 -19.35 -19.20
CA ARG A 255 40.66 -19.00 -18.21
C ARG A 255 40.18 -19.32 -16.79
N ILE A 256 38.92 -18.98 -16.48
CA ILE A 256 38.30 -19.25 -15.19
C ILE A 256 37.45 -20.51 -15.30
N LYS A 257 37.65 -21.46 -14.40
CA LYS A 257 36.79 -22.63 -14.24
C LYS A 257 35.80 -22.35 -13.12
N LEU A 258 34.54 -22.09 -13.47
CA LEU A 258 33.48 -21.85 -12.50
C LEU A 258 33.16 -23.14 -11.71
N PRO A 259 33.40 -23.19 -10.39
CA PRO A 259 33.03 -24.35 -9.59
C PRO A 259 31.51 -24.41 -9.37
N GLN A 260 30.98 -25.60 -9.14
CA GLN A 260 29.55 -25.80 -8.85
C GLN A 260 29.16 -25.09 -7.53
N GLY A 261 28.04 -24.37 -7.51
CA GLY A 261 27.56 -23.64 -6.32
C GLY A 261 28.15 -22.24 -6.14
N LEU A 262 28.94 -21.74 -7.09
CA LEU A 262 29.50 -20.38 -7.13
C LEU A 262 28.87 -19.53 -8.24
N HIS A 263 27.73 -19.94 -8.78
CA HIS A 263 27.01 -19.13 -9.78
C HIS A 263 26.10 -18.11 -9.05
N PRO A 264 25.91 -16.87 -9.55
CA PRO A 264 25.01 -15.89 -8.93
C PRO A 264 23.60 -16.42 -8.64
N ASN A 265 23.05 -17.26 -9.53
CA ASN A 265 21.76 -17.92 -9.31
C ASN A 265 21.69 -18.80 -8.05
N ASP A 266 22.79 -19.43 -7.63
CA ASP A 266 22.82 -20.23 -6.39
C ASP A 266 22.64 -19.34 -5.15
N LEU A 267 23.19 -18.11 -5.22
CA LEU A 267 23.00 -17.10 -4.18
C LEU A 267 21.57 -16.53 -4.22
N GLU A 268 21.01 -16.30 -5.41
CA GLU A 268 19.61 -15.87 -5.57
C GLU A 268 18.64 -16.87 -4.95
N GLU A 269 18.87 -18.18 -5.16
CA GLU A 269 18.03 -19.23 -4.59
C GLU A 269 18.03 -19.19 -3.05
N GLU A 270 19.21 -19.08 -2.43
CA GLU A 270 19.33 -19.00 -0.97
C GLU A 270 18.79 -17.68 -0.41
N TRP A 271 18.96 -16.58 -1.15
CA TRP A 271 18.35 -15.29 -0.84
C TRP A 271 16.82 -15.38 -0.84
N GLY A 272 16.23 -16.03 -1.86
CA GLY A 272 14.78 -16.28 -1.91
C GLY A 272 14.28 -17.09 -0.70
N LYS A 273 15.02 -18.12 -0.26
CA LYS A 273 14.69 -18.88 0.95
C LYS A 273 14.70 -18.00 2.20
N LEU A 274 15.69 -17.11 2.35
CA LEU A 274 15.74 -16.14 3.46
C LEU A 274 14.49 -15.25 3.47
N ILE A 275 14.12 -14.66 2.32
CA ILE A 275 12.96 -13.76 2.23
C ILE A 275 11.66 -14.50 2.58
N LEU A 276 11.48 -15.74 2.13
CA LEU A 276 10.31 -16.55 2.47
C LEU A 276 10.22 -16.82 3.98
N GLU A 277 11.33 -17.22 4.62
CA GLU A 277 11.36 -17.43 6.08
C GLU A 277 11.13 -16.13 6.86
N MET A 278 11.63 -14.98 6.36
CA MET A 278 11.33 -13.67 6.95
C MET A 278 9.84 -13.35 6.92
N LEU A 279 9.18 -13.55 5.77
CA LEU A 279 7.74 -13.32 5.60
C LEU A 279 6.91 -14.23 6.52
N GLU A 280 7.25 -15.53 6.57
CA GLU A 280 6.57 -16.49 7.46
C GLU A 280 6.77 -16.12 8.94
N ARG A 281 7.96 -15.64 9.32
CA ARG A 281 8.21 -15.15 10.67
C ARG A 281 7.40 -13.89 10.96
N GLU A 282 7.32 -12.92 10.06
CA GLU A 282 6.53 -11.69 10.23
C GLU A 282 5.04 -11.99 10.39
N LYS A 283 4.51 -12.90 9.56
CA LYS A 283 3.12 -13.39 9.63
C LYS A 283 2.78 -13.99 10.99
N ALA A 284 3.74 -14.63 11.65
CA ALA A 284 3.54 -15.23 12.96
C ALA A 284 3.85 -14.25 14.11
N LEU A 285 4.81 -13.35 13.93
CA LEU A 285 5.29 -12.41 14.94
C LEU A 285 4.35 -11.22 15.12
N ARG A 286 3.79 -10.66 14.03
CA ARG A 286 2.96 -9.46 14.11
C ARG A 286 1.65 -9.67 14.88
N PRO A 287 0.85 -10.70 14.59
CA PRO A 287 -0.33 -11.00 15.40
C PRO A 287 0.01 -11.34 16.86
N ALA A 288 1.19 -11.90 17.11
CA ALA A 288 1.64 -12.18 18.47
C ALA A 288 1.96 -10.90 19.26
N VAL A 289 2.56 -9.89 18.61
CA VAL A 289 2.80 -8.55 19.18
C VAL A 289 1.46 -7.85 19.45
N ASP A 290 0.59 -7.77 18.45
CA ASP A 290 -0.70 -7.06 18.54
C ASP A 290 -1.56 -7.66 19.67
N ARG A 291 -1.68 -8.99 19.70
CA ARG A 291 -2.39 -9.72 20.77
C ARG A 291 -1.85 -9.38 22.15
N LEU A 292 -0.53 -9.29 22.30
CA LEU A 292 0.09 -9.07 23.61
C LEU A 292 -0.05 -7.60 24.07
N GLU A 293 -0.10 -6.64 23.14
CA GLU A 293 -0.46 -5.24 23.43
C GLU A 293 -1.92 -5.11 23.88
N GLU A 294 -2.85 -5.79 23.22
CA GLU A 294 -4.26 -5.84 23.65
C GLU A 294 -4.40 -6.42 25.05
N LEU A 295 -3.69 -7.52 25.35
CA LEU A 295 -3.71 -8.13 26.68
C LEU A 295 -3.11 -7.21 27.75
N LEU A 296 -2.06 -6.44 27.41
CA LEU A 296 -1.52 -5.40 28.30
C LEU A 296 -2.52 -4.27 28.55
N GLN A 297 -3.23 -3.79 27.53
CA GLN A 297 -4.26 -2.77 27.68
C GLN A 297 -5.42 -3.26 28.57
N ARG A 298 -5.85 -4.51 28.37
CA ARG A 298 -6.84 -5.17 29.25
C ARG A 298 -6.34 -5.28 30.68
N ALA A 299 -5.09 -5.68 30.90
CA ALA A 299 -4.50 -5.74 32.24
C ALA A 299 -4.48 -4.36 32.93
N ASN A 300 -4.13 -3.29 32.21
CA ASN A 300 -4.20 -1.91 32.72
C ASN A 300 -5.64 -1.47 33.02
N LYS A 301 -6.60 -1.84 32.17
CA LYS A 301 -8.03 -1.55 32.37
C LYS A 301 -8.54 -2.20 33.67
N ILE A 302 -8.20 -3.47 33.90
CA ILE A 302 -8.56 -4.18 35.14
C ILE A 302 -7.96 -3.47 36.36
N GLN A 303 -6.69 -3.05 36.29
CA GLN A 303 -6.04 -2.33 37.39
C GLN A 303 -6.79 -1.02 37.73
N ASN A 304 -7.19 -0.25 36.72
CA ASN A 304 -7.91 1.02 36.90
C ASN A 304 -9.33 0.81 37.45
N MET A 305 -10.07 -0.17 36.91
CA MET A 305 -11.41 -0.51 37.39
C MET A 305 -11.40 -1.01 38.84
N ALA A 306 -10.35 -1.73 39.24
CA ALA A 306 -10.20 -2.18 40.61
C ALA A 306 -9.89 -1.01 41.56
N LEU A 307 -9.20 0.04 41.11
CA LEU A 307 -8.99 1.26 41.90
C LEU A 307 -10.29 2.05 42.06
N ASP A 308 -11.06 2.21 40.99
CA ASP A 308 -12.38 2.89 41.03
C ASP A 308 -13.35 2.17 41.98
N CYS A 309 -13.36 0.83 41.96
CA CYS A 309 -14.17 0.04 42.89
C CYS A 309 -13.75 0.25 44.36
N GLU A 310 -12.45 0.36 44.66
CA GLU A 310 -11.94 0.65 46.01
C GLU A 310 -12.36 2.04 46.50
N GLU A 311 -12.30 3.05 45.63
CA GLU A 311 -12.76 4.41 45.94
C GLU A 311 -14.25 4.43 46.25
N LYS A 312 -15.08 3.77 45.43
CA LYS A 312 -16.53 3.65 45.61
C LYS A 312 -16.91 2.90 46.88
N LEU A 313 -16.21 1.81 47.21
CA LEU A 313 -16.41 1.10 48.48
C LEU A 313 -16.02 1.96 49.69
N THR A 314 -14.97 2.77 49.57
CA THR A 314 -14.56 3.70 50.63
C THR A 314 -15.62 4.79 50.86
N LEU A 315 -16.19 5.33 49.78
CA LEU A 315 -17.31 6.27 49.86
C LEU A 315 -18.53 5.63 50.53
N ALA A 316 -18.90 4.41 50.11
CA ALA A 316 -20.00 3.68 50.73
C ALA A 316 -19.78 3.42 52.23
N LYS A 317 -18.56 3.04 52.64
CA LYS A 317 -18.17 2.86 54.05
C LYS A 317 -18.33 4.15 54.86
N ASN A 318 -17.84 5.27 54.34
CA ASN A 318 -17.92 6.56 55.02
C ASN A 318 -19.37 7.03 55.18
N THR A 319 -20.19 6.87 54.14
CA THR A 319 -21.62 7.23 54.16
C THR A 319 -22.39 6.36 55.15
N LEU A 320 -22.14 5.04 55.17
CA LEU A 320 -22.73 4.14 56.15
C LEU A 320 -22.32 4.51 57.58
N GLN A 321 -21.05 4.81 57.81
CA GLN A 321 -20.54 5.21 59.13
C GLN A 321 -21.18 6.51 59.61
N ALA A 322 -21.39 7.48 58.71
CA ALA A 322 -22.09 8.73 59.02
C ALA A 322 -23.55 8.45 59.43
N ASP A 323 -24.28 7.65 58.66
CA ASP A 323 -25.66 7.26 58.97
C ASP A 323 -25.76 6.41 60.26
N MET A 324 -24.78 5.56 60.55
CA MET A 324 -24.68 4.84 61.83
C MET A 324 -24.53 5.80 63.02
N SER A 325 -23.65 6.79 62.92
CA SER A 325 -23.45 7.77 64.00
C SER A 325 -24.71 8.60 64.28
N ARG A 326 -25.51 8.90 63.24
CA ARG A 326 -26.79 9.61 63.36
C ARG A 326 -27.87 8.74 63.99
N ALA A 327 -27.93 7.46 63.61
CA ALA A 327 -28.84 6.50 64.21
C ALA A 327 -28.54 6.28 65.70
N GLU A 328 -27.26 6.29 66.12
CA GLU A 328 -26.86 6.23 67.53
C GLU A 328 -27.27 7.49 68.33
N MET A 329 -27.34 8.65 67.67
CA MET A 329 -27.88 9.89 68.24
C MET A 329 -29.42 9.97 68.19
N GLY A 330 -30.11 8.97 67.62
CA GLY A 330 -31.56 8.91 67.51
C GLY A 330 -32.15 9.75 66.36
N GLU A 331 -31.33 10.19 65.42
CA GLU A 331 -31.76 10.95 64.24
C GLU A 331 -32.16 10.02 63.08
N ALA A 332 -33.03 10.53 62.19
CA ALA A 332 -33.43 9.79 61.00
C ALA A 332 -32.29 9.69 59.98
N VAL A 333 -32.12 8.49 59.43
CA VAL A 333 -31.15 8.16 58.38
C VAL A 333 -31.52 8.87 57.07
N GLN A 334 -30.55 9.44 56.34
CA GLN A 334 -30.85 10.29 55.17
C GLN A 334 -30.20 9.84 53.86
N CYS A 335 -29.10 9.08 53.92
CA CYS A 335 -28.29 8.78 52.73
C CYS A 335 -28.53 7.36 52.17
N GLU A 336 -29.69 6.75 52.45
CA GLU A 336 -30.02 5.38 52.01
C GLU A 336 -29.95 5.21 50.49
N ARG A 337 -30.43 6.20 49.72
CA ARG A 337 -30.42 6.17 48.25
C ARG A 337 -29.01 6.30 47.68
N GLU A 338 -28.19 7.20 48.23
CA GLU A 338 -26.81 7.40 47.79
C GLU A 338 -25.95 6.17 48.08
N LEU A 339 -26.14 5.56 49.25
CA LEU A 339 -25.46 4.32 49.62
C LEU A 339 -25.89 3.13 48.74
N ALA A 340 -27.18 3.03 48.40
CA ALA A 340 -27.68 2.03 47.47
C ALA A 340 -27.05 2.18 46.07
N CYS A 341 -26.90 3.41 45.58
CA CYS A 341 -26.20 3.70 44.32
C CYS A 341 -24.72 3.28 44.39
N TYR A 342 -23.96 3.66 45.42
CA TYR A 342 -22.55 3.26 45.53
C TYR A 342 -22.36 1.73 45.60
N LEU A 343 -23.25 1.03 46.32
CA LEU A 343 -23.23 -0.43 46.39
C LEU A 343 -23.56 -1.08 45.04
N GLN A 344 -24.47 -0.49 44.26
CA GLN A 344 -24.80 -0.97 42.92
C GLN A 344 -23.66 -0.74 41.93
N ASP A 345 -23.05 0.46 41.93
CA ASP A 345 -21.86 0.78 41.13
C ASP A 345 -20.73 -0.24 41.39
N CYS A 346 -20.48 -0.59 42.65
CA CYS A 346 -19.47 -1.58 43.02
C CYS A 346 -19.77 -2.98 42.47
N GLU A 347 -21.05 -3.40 42.43
CA GLU A 347 -21.44 -4.70 41.87
C GLU A 347 -21.21 -4.78 40.37
N GLU A 348 -21.56 -3.71 39.66
CA GLU A 348 -21.35 -3.61 38.22
C GLU A 348 -19.85 -3.63 37.90
N LEU A 349 -19.04 -2.89 38.66
CA LEU A 349 -17.58 -2.87 38.51
C LEU A 349 -16.93 -4.24 38.80
N ILE A 350 -17.34 -4.93 39.87
CA ILE A 350 -16.84 -6.28 40.21
C ILE A 350 -17.23 -7.31 39.14
N GLY A 351 -18.46 -7.20 38.60
CA GLY A 351 -18.92 -8.03 37.48
C GLY A 351 -18.04 -7.85 36.24
N HIS A 352 -17.74 -6.61 35.86
CA HIS A 352 -16.87 -6.31 34.72
C HIS A 352 -15.41 -6.75 34.95
N LEU A 353 -14.87 -6.54 36.16
CA LEU A 353 -13.52 -7.01 36.54
C LEU A 353 -13.40 -8.53 36.38
N SER A 354 -14.41 -9.28 36.82
CA SER A 354 -14.45 -10.74 36.72
C SER A 354 -14.48 -11.22 35.27
N GLN A 355 -15.17 -10.49 34.38
CA GLN A 355 -15.25 -10.81 32.95
C GLN A 355 -13.92 -10.54 32.22
N GLU A 356 -13.28 -9.40 32.47
CA GLU A 356 -11.97 -9.08 31.86
C GLU A 356 -10.85 -10.02 32.36
N LEU A 357 -10.86 -10.39 33.64
CA LEU A 357 -9.92 -11.38 34.20
C LEU A 357 -10.09 -12.77 33.58
N LYS A 358 -11.33 -13.16 33.26
CA LYS A 358 -11.62 -14.41 32.57
C LYS A 358 -11.00 -14.43 31.17
N VAL A 359 -11.13 -13.33 30.43
CA VAL A 359 -10.51 -13.17 29.10
C VAL A 359 -8.99 -13.28 29.18
N LEU A 360 -8.33 -12.59 30.12
CA LEU A 360 -6.88 -12.71 30.29
C LEU A 360 -6.42 -14.14 30.57
N ARG A 361 -7.20 -14.90 31.35
CA ARG A 361 -6.90 -16.30 31.68
C ARG A 361 -7.08 -17.24 30.48
N GLU A 362 -8.15 -17.06 29.71
CA GLU A 362 -8.40 -17.82 28.49
C GLU A 362 -7.30 -17.56 27.45
N GLU A 363 -6.83 -16.32 27.37
CA GLU A 363 -5.74 -15.88 26.50
C GLU A 363 -4.33 -16.14 27.07
N LYS A 364 -4.20 -16.84 28.20
CA LYS A 364 -2.91 -17.22 28.80
C LYS A 364 -1.92 -16.05 28.93
N TYR A 365 -2.39 -14.89 29.39
CA TYR A 365 -1.51 -13.75 29.59
C TYR A 365 -0.41 -14.08 30.63
N TYR A 366 0.84 -13.70 30.33
CA TYR A 366 2.04 -14.18 31.04
C TYR A 366 2.09 -13.85 32.55
N GLN A 367 1.38 -12.80 32.97
CA GLN A 367 1.24 -12.40 34.38
C GLN A 367 -0.11 -12.78 34.99
N VAL A 368 -0.95 -13.56 34.31
CA VAL A 368 -2.26 -13.97 34.87
C VAL A 368 -2.10 -14.65 36.21
N ASP A 369 -1.07 -15.48 36.39
CA ASP A 369 -0.84 -16.18 37.66
C ASP A 369 -0.29 -15.25 38.76
N GLN A 370 0.48 -14.21 38.42
CA GLN A 370 0.88 -13.17 39.38
C GLN A 370 -0.30 -12.24 39.74
N LEU A 371 -1.21 -12.03 38.78
CA LEU A 371 -2.50 -11.39 38.97
C LEU A 371 -3.51 -12.29 39.71
N ALA A 372 -3.29 -13.62 39.75
CA ALA A 372 -4.23 -14.63 40.28
C ALA A 372 -3.84 -15.29 41.60
N PHE A 373 -2.55 -15.46 41.87
CA PHE A 373 -2.07 -16.33 42.94
C PHE A 373 -0.81 -15.75 43.61
N SER A 374 -1.03 -14.87 44.57
CA SER A 374 -0.08 -14.65 45.66
C SER A 374 -0.83 -14.47 46.98
N ILE A 375 -1.52 -15.53 47.39
CA ILE A 375 -1.77 -15.77 48.81
C ILE A 375 -0.81 -16.88 49.23
N THR A 376 0.36 -16.49 49.69
CA THR A 376 1.03 -17.24 50.76
C THR A 376 1.34 -16.24 51.84
N ALA A 377 0.71 -16.46 52.98
CA ALA A 377 0.86 -15.72 54.21
C ALA A 377 2.35 -15.41 54.49
N ASP A 378 2.67 -14.13 54.60
CA ASP A 378 3.37 -13.62 55.77
C ASP A 378 3.13 -12.11 55.87
N GLU A 379 2.77 -11.70 57.07
CA GLU A 379 2.54 -10.32 57.46
C GLU A 379 3.83 -9.52 57.28
N THR A 380 4.04 -8.83 56.16
CA THR A 380 4.78 -7.56 56.05
C THR A 380 4.87 -7.12 54.58
N GLU A 381 4.50 -5.86 54.35
CA GLU A 381 4.78 -5.07 53.14
C GLU A 381 4.09 -5.48 51.81
N MET A 382 2.93 -4.86 51.59
CA MET A 382 2.64 -4.05 50.40
C MET A 382 2.80 -4.74 49.03
N SER A 383 1.85 -5.62 48.67
CA SER A 383 1.42 -5.86 47.28
C SER A 383 0.12 -6.68 47.25
N MET A 384 -1.04 -6.01 47.23
CA MET A 384 -2.35 -6.65 47.03
C MET A 384 -2.60 -6.88 45.54
N SER A 385 -2.57 -8.14 45.11
CA SER A 385 -2.83 -8.59 43.73
C SER A 385 -4.32 -8.52 43.35
N VAL A 386 -4.62 -8.41 42.05
CA VAL A 386 -5.90 -8.00 41.45
C VAL A 386 -7.05 -9.02 41.59
N LEU A 387 -6.80 -10.34 41.54
CA LEU A 387 -7.84 -11.35 41.83
C LEU A 387 -8.14 -11.47 43.32
N CYS A 388 -7.12 -11.31 44.16
CA CYS A 388 -7.32 -11.20 45.60
C CYS A 388 -8.09 -9.91 45.92
N ARG A 389 -7.77 -8.80 45.25
CA ARG A 389 -8.56 -7.55 45.31
C ARG A 389 -9.99 -7.77 44.86
N ALA A 390 -10.27 -8.32 43.68
CA ALA A 390 -11.66 -8.53 43.24
C ALA A 390 -12.47 -9.42 44.21
N SER A 391 -11.86 -10.49 44.73
CA SER A 391 -12.49 -11.34 45.77
C SER A 391 -12.65 -10.61 47.10
N CYS A 392 -11.65 -9.87 47.56
CA CYS A 392 -11.71 -9.06 48.78
C CYS A 392 -12.73 -7.92 48.65
N LEU A 393 -12.81 -7.24 47.51
CA LEU A 393 -13.80 -6.21 47.20
C LEU A 393 -15.21 -6.81 47.23
N GLN A 394 -15.38 -8.03 46.73
CA GLN A 394 -16.65 -8.74 46.79
C GLN A 394 -17.01 -9.18 48.22
N GLU A 395 -16.06 -9.67 49.01
CA GLU A 395 -16.27 -9.98 50.43
C GLU A 395 -16.58 -8.72 51.25
N GLU A 396 -15.86 -7.63 51.00
CA GLU A 396 -16.08 -6.33 51.64
C GLU A 396 -17.45 -5.75 51.26
N LEU A 397 -17.85 -5.83 49.99
CA LEU A 397 -19.17 -5.42 49.53
C LEU A 397 -20.30 -6.22 50.22
N VAL A 398 -20.15 -7.54 50.32
CA VAL A 398 -21.12 -8.42 51.00
C VAL A 398 -21.19 -8.07 52.49
N SER A 399 -20.04 -7.84 53.14
CA SER A 399 -19.97 -7.39 54.52
C SER A 399 -20.68 -6.04 54.72
N LEU A 400 -20.43 -5.08 53.82
CA LEU A 400 -21.04 -3.75 53.88
C LEU A 400 -22.57 -3.83 53.70
N ARG A 401 -23.06 -4.65 52.76
CA ARG A 401 -24.50 -4.89 52.57
C ARG A 401 -25.19 -5.47 53.80
N LEU A 402 -24.53 -6.39 54.50
CA LEU A 402 -25.04 -6.95 55.75
C LEU A 402 -25.12 -5.88 56.84
N GLN A 403 -24.14 -4.98 56.91
CA GLN A 403 -24.13 -3.85 57.84
C GLN A 403 -25.23 -2.83 57.50
N CYS A 404 -25.39 -2.43 56.23
CA CYS A 404 -26.49 -1.57 55.78
C CYS A 404 -27.85 -2.16 56.16
N SER A 405 -28.07 -3.44 55.84
CA SER A 405 -29.32 -4.14 56.17
C SER A 405 -29.64 -4.13 57.66
N SER A 406 -28.63 -4.10 58.53
CA SER A 406 -28.81 -4.03 59.99
C SER A 406 -29.17 -2.63 60.50
N VAL A 407 -28.67 -1.58 59.84
CA VAL A 407 -28.87 -0.17 60.22
C VAL A 407 -30.24 0.31 59.73
N TYR A 408 -30.56 0.09 58.46
CA TYR A 408 -31.84 0.55 57.88
C TYR A 408 -33.04 -0.29 58.36
N ARG A 409 -32.87 -1.56 58.78
CA ARG A 409 -33.93 -2.31 59.49
C ARG A 409 -34.27 -1.74 60.87
N LYS A 410 -33.31 -1.10 61.56
CA LYS A 410 -33.55 -0.50 62.88
C LYS A 410 -34.28 0.85 62.82
N GLY A 411 -34.30 1.52 61.66
CA GLY A 411 -34.96 2.82 61.47
C GLY A 411 -36.50 2.79 61.40
N HIS A 412 -37.12 1.63 61.25
CA HIS A 412 -38.58 1.47 61.17
C HIS A 412 -39.24 1.14 62.53
N PHE A 413 -38.98 1.94 63.56
CA PHE A 413 -39.71 1.80 64.82
C PHE A 413 -40.03 3.16 65.45
N SER A 414 -41.09 3.82 64.97
CA SER A 414 -41.95 4.75 65.74
C SER A 414 -43.08 5.34 64.89
N GLN A 415 -44.30 4.79 64.97
CA GLN A 415 -45.54 5.49 65.35
C GLN A 415 -46.80 4.66 65.09
N SER A 416 -47.81 4.95 65.89
CA SER A 416 -48.89 4.10 66.36
C SER A 416 -50.29 4.54 65.85
N THR A 417 -51.24 3.61 65.98
CA THR A 417 -52.69 3.79 66.27
C THR A 417 -53.69 4.18 65.16
N SER A 418 -54.61 3.23 64.93
CA SER A 418 -56.08 3.38 64.77
C SER A 418 -56.66 3.81 63.40
N GLN A 419 -57.26 2.88 62.65
CA GLN A 419 -58.72 2.74 62.44
C GLN A 419 -59.09 1.86 61.23
N ARG A 420 -60.06 0.97 61.49
CA ARG A 420 -61.04 0.24 60.66
C ARG A 420 -61.07 0.41 59.12
N ALA A 421 -60.96 -0.75 58.46
CA ALA A 421 -61.91 -1.42 57.54
C ALA A 421 -62.51 -0.73 56.28
N SER A 422 -62.51 -1.57 55.22
CA SER A 422 -63.41 -1.73 54.06
C SER A 422 -63.27 -0.88 52.79
N ASP A 423 -62.88 -1.60 51.74
CA ASP A 423 -63.34 -1.67 50.34
C ASP A 423 -63.18 -0.52 49.32
N ASP A 424 -62.79 -1.00 48.13
CA ASP A 424 -62.88 -0.46 46.76
C ASP A 424 -62.09 0.80 46.39
N SER A 425 -60.99 0.59 45.65
CA SER A 425 -60.81 1.29 44.38
C SER A 425 -59.97 0.48 43.37
N LEU A 426 -60.57 0.33 42.19
CA LEU A 426 -59.96 -0.13 40.95
C LEU A 426 -58.75 0.76 40.60
N SER A 427 -57.60 0.17 40.31
CA SER A 427 -56.50 0.87 39.63
C SER A 427 -56.04 0.07 38.41
N LEU A 428 -56.51 0.60 37.28
CA LEU A 428 -56.16 0.37 35.90
C LEU A 428 -54.63 0.38 35.69
N GLY A 429 -54.02 -0.80 35.60
CA GLY A 429 -52.56 -0.93 35.43
C GLY A 429 -52.14 -2.13 34.59
N GLN A 430 -52.98 -2.55 33.63
CA GLN A 430 -52.65 -3.69 32.76
C GLN A 430 -53.37 -3.62 31.42
N MET A 431 -53.02 -2.61 30.60
CA MET A 431 -53.17 -2.71 29.15
C MET A 431 -52.34 -1.63 28.45
N LEU A 432 -51.18 -2.02 27.92
CA LEU A 432 -50.55 -1.53 26.67
C LEU A 432 -49.12 -2.08 26.56
N LEU A 433 -49.04 -3.38 26.29
CA LEU A 433 -47.80 -4.07 25.88
C LEU A 433 -48.02 -4.74 24.51
N GLY A 434 -48.71 -4.04 23.61
CA GLY A 434 -49.03 -4.53 22.27
C GLY A 434 -49.00 -3.38 21.27
N ALA A 435 -47.86 -3.27 20.58
CA ALA A 435 -47.60 -2.62 19.28
C ALA A 435 -46.27 -1.86 19.29
N VAL A 436 -45.15 -2.58 19.31
CA VAL A 436 -43.87 -2.03 18.82
C VAL A 436 -43.77 -2.40 17.35
N GLY A 437 -44.39 -1.55 16.54
CA GLY A 437 -44.50 -1.69 15.10
C GLY A 437 -44.98 -0.37 14.49
N ALA A 438 -44.25 0.71 14.78
CA ALA A 438 -44.21 1.99 14.04
C ALA A 438 -43.35 2.98 14.87
N ALA A 439 -42.04 2.94 14.69
CA ALA A 439 -41.18 4.03 15.13
C ALA A 439 -41.43 5.23 14.21
N GLY A 440 -41.85 6.38 14.77
CA GLY A 440 -41.93 7.63 14.00
C GLY A 440 -42.89 8.72 14.50
N GLY A 441 -43.79 8.46 15.46
CA GLY A 441 -44.92 9.38 15.70
C GLY A 441 -44.97 10.19 17.00
N ALA A 442 -44.02 10.05 17.94
CA ALA A 442 -44.22 10.54 19.31
C ALA A 442 -43.06 11.41 19.83
N LEU A 443 -42.75 12.53 19.17
CA LEU A 443 -41.68 13.44 19.62
C LEU A 443 -42.19 14.72 20.30
N LEU A 444 -43.36 15.26 19.94
CA LEU A 444 -43.88 16.49 20.54
C LEU A 444 -45.31 16.32 21.06
N ARG A 445 -45.50 16.65 22.34
CA ARG A 445 -46.81 16.81 22.95
C ARG A 445 -47.47 18.07 22.38
N ARG A 446 -48.76 18.01 22.03
CA ARG A 446 -49.54 19.22 21.69
C ARG A 446 -49.89 20.02 22.95
N PRO A 447 -49.78 21.36 22.94
CA PRO A 447 -50.24 22.20 24.05
C PRO A 447 -51.73 21.98 24.35
N MET A 448 -52.11 22.04 25.63
CA MET A 448 -53.53 22.02 26.01
C MET A 448 -54.26 23.26 25.49
N THR A 449 -55.52 23.10 25.08
CA THR A 449 -56.31 24.25 24.61
C THR A 449 -56.76 25.12 25.77
N ARG A 450 -57.00 26.42 25.51
CA ARG A 450 -57.49 27.36 26.52
C ARG A 450 -58.75 26.83 27.21
N SER A 451 -59.72 26.29 26.46
CA SER A 451 -60.96 25.75 27.01
C SER A 451 -60.73 24.60 28.01
N GLN A 452 -59.73 23.76 27.79
CA GLN A 452 -59.37 22.67 28.69
C GLN A 452 -58.77 23.19 29.99
N LEU A 453 -57.88 24.19 29.92
CA LEU A 453 -57.23 24.76 31.10
C LEU A 453 -58.16 25.65 31.92
N VAL A 454 -59.08 26.37 31.27
CA VAL A 454 -60.13 27.15 31.94
C VAL A 454 -61.10 26.23 32.68
N ALA A 455 -61.48 25.08 32.10
CA ALA A 455 -62.39 24.12 32.74
C ALA A 455 -61.87 23.51 34.05
N VAL A 456 -60.55 23.52 34.26
CA VAL A 456 -59.87 22.95 35.44
C VAL A 456 -59.39 24.05 36.41
N SER A 457 -59.66 25.33 36.10
CA SER A 457 -59.21 26.48 36.89
C SER A 457 -60.33 27.09 37.74
N SER A 458 -59.97 27.74 38.85
CA SER A 458 -60.93 28.40 39.76
C SER A 458 -61.58 29.66 39.17
N SER A 459 -60.98 30.27 38.14
CA SER A 459 -61.51 31.43 37.43
C SER A 459 -61.06 31.46 35.96
N GLU A 460 -61.78 32.18 35.10
CA GLU A 460 -61.42 32.33 33.69
C GLU A 460 -60.09 33.08 33.48
N ASP A 461 -59.82 34.10 34.30
CA ASP A 461 -58.55 34.85 34.29
C ASP A 461 -57.37 33.93 34.64
N GLU A 462 -57.52 33.07 35.65
CA GLU A 462 -56.49 32.13 36.08
C GLU A 462 -56.25 31.01 35.07
N GLY A 463 -57.32 30.49 34.44
CA GLY A 463 -57.20 29.50 33.37
C GLY A 463 -56.54 30.05 32.12
N SER A 464 -56.78 31.32 31.79
CA SER A 464 -56.13 31.98 30.66
C SER A 464 -54.66 32.32 30.95
N LEU A 465 -54.30 32.63 32.20
CA LEU A 465 -52.91 32.77 32.61
C LEU A 465 -52.16 31.41 32.55
N ARG A 466 -52.80 30.31 32.99
CA ARG A 466 -52.25 28.95 32.83
C ARG A 466 -52.05 28.57 31.37
N PHE A 467 -52.94 29.01 30.48
CA PHE A 467 -52.79 28.79 29.04
C PHE A 467 -51.53 29.46 28.48
N ILE A 468 -51.23 30.71 28.86
CA ILE A 468 -49.97 31.35 28.45
C ILE A 468 -48.75 30.60 29.00
N TYR A 469 -48.78 30.14 30.25
CA TYR A 469 -47.67 29.35 30.82
C TYR A 469 -47.49 27.98 30.15
N GLU A 470 -48.57 27.30 29.76
CA GLU A 470 -48.52 26.06 28.99
C GLU A 470 -47.87 26.29 27.62
N LEU A 471 -48.27 27.37 26.91
CA LEU A 471 -47.66 27.73 25.63
C LEU A 471 -46.18 28.12 25.80
N LEU A 472 -45.83 28.83 26.88
CA LEU A 472 -44.45 29.21 27.18
C LEU A 472 -43.59 27.97 27.47
N GLY A 473 -44.09 27.06 28.30
CA GLY A 473 -43.41 25.79 28.60
C GLY A 473 -43.20 24.96 27.35
N TRP A 474 -44.20 24.90 26.45
CA TRP A 474 -44.05 24.22 25.17
C TRP A 474 -42.99 24.87 24.27
N VAL A 475 -42.91 26.21 24.23
CA VAL A 475 -41.89 26.95 23.48
C VAL A 475 -40.50 26.65 24.04
N GLU A 476 -40.34 26.63 25.36
CA GLU A 476 -39.08 26.31 26.04
C GLU A 476 -38.66 24.85 25.78
N GLU A 477 -39.57 23.88 25.96
CA GLU A 477 -39.33 22.46 25.66
C GLU A 477 -38.94 22.23 24.20
N THR A 478 -39.61 22.90 23.26
CA THR A 478 -39.32 22.78 21.83
C THR A 478 -37.99 23.44 21.45
N GLN A 479 -37.62 24.54 22.11
CA GLN A 479 -36.33 25.18 21.94
C GLN A 479 -35.19 24.26 22.41
N GLU A 480 -35.31 23.64 23.59
CA GLU A 480 -34.31 22.68 24.09
C GLU A 480 -34.16 21.48 23.16
N LEU A 481 -35.28 20.99 22.60
CA LEU A 481 -35.26 19.92 21.61
C LEU A 481 -34.48 20.31 20.34
N LEU A 482 -34.65 21.54 19.84
CA LEU A 482 -33.96 22.04 18.65
C LEU A 482 -32.46 22.24 18.90
N ASP A 483 -32.10 22.75 20.08
CA ASP A 483 -30.71 23.03 20.46
C ASP A 483 -29.88 21.73 20.58
N GLY A 484 -30.51 20.63 20.99
CA GLY A 484 -29.89 19.30 21.11
C GLY A 484 -29.99 18.40 19.87
N ALA A 485 -30.60 18.85 18.77
CA ALA A 485 -30.90 17.99 17.63
C ALA A 485 -29.74 17.87 16.63
N ASP A 486 -29.39 16.62 16.28
CA ASP A 486 -28.35 16.29 15.30
C ASP A 486 -28.69 16.69 13.86
N TRP A 487 -27.67 16.83 13.01
CA TRP A 487 -27.82 17.19 11.60
C TRP A 487 -27.79 15.99 10.65
N GLY A 488 -27.23 14.86 11.09
CA GLY A 488 -26.99 13.67 10.28
C GLY A 488 -25.56 13.59 9.72
N ALA A 489 -25.04 12.37 9.59
CA ALA A 489 -23.72 12.06 9.07
C ALA A 489 -23.76 11.42 7.67
N ASP A 490 -24.88 10.78 7.32
CA ASP A 490 -25.15 10.09 6.06
C ASP A 490 -26.53 10.47 5.49
N LEU A 491 -26.78 10.21 4.20
CA LEU A 491 -28.03 10.58 3.52
C LEU A 491 -29.31 10.11 4.27
N PRO A 492 -29.47 8.83 4.63
CA PRO A 492 -30.63 8.38 5.43
C PRO A 492 -30.80 9.13 6.75
N SER A 493 -29.70 9.40 7.47
CA SER A 493 -29.75 10.14 8.73
C SER A 493 -30.16 11.61 8.53
N VAL A 494 -29.70 12.26 7.44
CA VAL A 494 -30.06 13.64 7.09
C VAL A 494 -31.53 13.71 6.67
N GLU A 495 -32.01 12.78 5.83
CA GLU A 495 -33.42 12.66 5.44
C GLU A 495 -34.34 12.49 6.66
N ASN A 496 -33.97 11.60 7.58
CA ASN A 496 -34.72 11.37 8.82
C ASN A 496 -34.76 12.62 9.70
N ASN A 497 -33.64 13.34 9.85
CA ASN A 497 -33.59 14.58 10.61
C ASN A 497 -34.42 15.69 9.95
N LEU A 498 -34.38 15.80 8.62
CA LEU A 498 -35.21 16.74 7.85
C LEU A 498 -36.71 16.40 7.99
N GLN A 499 -37.10 15.13 7.91
CA GLN A 499 -38.49 14.70 8.09
C GLN A 499 -39.00 14.98 9.51
N LYS A 500 -38.20 14.67 10.53
CA LYS A 500 -38.50 15.01 11.93
C LYS A 500 -38.65 16.52 12.09
N HIS A 501 -37.70 17.30 11.57
CA HIS A 501 -37.72 18.76 11.70
C HIS A 501 -38.89 19.41 10.97
N ASN A 502 -39.30 18.91 9.80
CA ASN A 502 -40.52 19.37 9.14
C ASN A 502 -41.76 19.24 10.03
N THR A 503 -41.88 18.12 10.76
CA THR A 503 -42.98 17.91 11.71
C THR A 503 -42.93 18.92 12.86
N ILE A 504 -41.72 19.19 13.40
CA ILE A 504 -41.51 20.20 14.45
C ILE A 504 -41.83 21.60 13.92
N HIS A 505 -41.34 21.95 12.74
CA HIS A 505 -41.53 23.27 12.13
C HIS A 505 -43.01 23.56 11.88
N THR A 506 -43.77 22.61 11.30
CA THR A 506 -45.22 22.75 11.14
C THR A 506 -45.92 22.95 12.48
N ALA A 507 -45.51 22.25 13.55
CA ALA A 507 -46.08 22.46 14.88
C ALA A 507 -45.76 23.86 15.44
N VAL A 508 -44.56 24.40 15.19
CA VAL A 508 -44.18 25.76 15.56
C VAL A 508 -45.01 26.80 14.77
N GLU A 509 -45.27 26.58 13.48
CA GLU A 509 -46.15 27.45 12.69
C GLU A 509 -47.60 27.40 13.20
N GLU A 510 -48.11 26.22 13.55
CA GLU A 510 -49.46 26.03 14.11
C GLU A 510 -49.66 26.77 15.45
N LEU A 511 -48.61 26.91 16.28
CA LEU A 511 -48.67 27.61 17.57
C LEU A 511 -49.10 29.09 17.43
N MET A 512 -48.89 29.70 16.26
CA MET A 512 -49.31 31.07 15.97
C MET A 512 -50.80 31.29 16.24
N SER A 513 -51.63 30.28 15.98
CA SER A 513 -53.07 30.34 16.25
C SER A 513 -53.39 30.44 17.75
N GLY A 514 -52.68 29.69 18.60
CA GLY A 514 -52.80 29.76 20.05
C GLY A 514 -52.29 31.09 20.62
N LEU A 515 -51.25 31.67 20.00
CA LEU A 515 -50.74 33.00 20.33
C LEU A 515 -51.79 34.10 20.03
N GLN A 516 -52.46 34.00 18.87
CA GLN A 516 -53.55 34.91 18.49
C GLN A 516 -54.75 34.79 19.43
N GLU A 517 -55.09 33.57 19.85
CA GLU A 517 -56.12 33.32 20.86
C GLU A 517 -55.74 33.99 22.19
N ALA A 518 -54.52 33.79 22.69
CA ALA A 518 -54.03 34.41 23.92
C ALA A 518 -54.03 35.95 23.86
N ARG A 519 -53.70 36.54 22.70
CA ARG A 519 -53.80 38.00 22.44
C ARG A 519 -55.23 38.50 22.51
N SER A 520 -56.17 37.81 21.88
CA SER A 520 -57.56 38.26 21.83
C SER A 520 -58.18 38.40 23.23
N TYR A 521 -57.77 37.53 24.16
CA TYR A 521 -58.26 37.54 25.54
C TYR A 521 -57.65 38.65 26.40
N GLU A 522 -56.51 39.26 26.03
CA GLU A 522 -55.89 40.35 26.80
C GLU A 522 -56.84 41.52 27.06
N ALA A 523 -57.78 41.77 26.13
CA ALA A 523 -58.80 42.80 26.27
C ALA A 523 -59.85 42.46 27.35
N GLU A 524 -60.12 41.18 27.56
CA GLU A 524 -61.17 40.63 28.45
C GLU A 524 -60.66 40.37 29.88
N VAL A 525 -59.34 40.38 30.10
CA VAL A 525 -58.73 40.16 31.43
C VAL A 525 -59.10 41.25 32.44
N SER A 526 -59.44 40.82 33.66
CA SER A 526 -59.74 41.72 34.77
C SER A 526 -58.61 42.72 35.07
N PRO A 527 -58.91 43.97 35.50
CA PRO A 527 -57.90 45.03 35.71
C PRO A 527 -56.76 44.65 36.66
N ASN A 528 -57.04 43.77 37.63
CA ASN A 528 -56.09 43.34 38.64
C ASN A 528 -55.01 42.37 38.10
N PHE A 529 -55.28 41.66 37.00
CA PHE A 529 -54.37 40.68 36.39
C PHE A 529 -53.77 41.16 35.06
N ARG A 530 -54.31 42.25 34.50
CA ARG A 530 -53.97 42.76 33.17
C ARG A 530 -52.48 43.05 32.98
N SER A 531 -51.80 43.64 33.97
CA SER A 531 -50.37 43.94 33.88
C SER A 531 -49.52 42.66 33.83
N SER A 532 -49.80 41.70 34.74
CA SER A 532 -49.09 40.43 34.79
C SER A 532 -49.33 39.60 33.52
N TYR A 533 -50.56 39.57 33.02
CA TYR A 533 -50.93 38.84 31.80
C TYR A 533 -50.21 39.42 30.58
N SER A 534 -50.24 40.76 30.43
CA SER A 534 -49.57 41.47 29.33
C SER A 534 -48.05 41.25 29.34
N GLU A 535 -47.42 41.27 30.52
CA GLU A 535 -45.98 40.98 30.65
C GLU A 535 -45.64 39.53 30.26
N THR A 536 -46.44 38.55 30.70
CA THR A 536 -46.23 37.14 30.36
C THR A 536 -46.50 36.86 28.88
N LEU A 537 -47.51 37.51 28.30
CA LEU A 537 -47.83 37.40 26.87
C LEU A 537 -46.68 37.98 26.02
N ALA A 538 -46.14 39.15 26.39
CA ALA A 538 -45.00 39.74 25.70
C ALA A 538 -43.74 38.84 25.76
N LYS A 539 -43.51 38.16 26.89
CA LYS A 539 -42.43 37.15 27.01
C LYS A 539 -42.67 35.97 26.07
N LEU A 540 -43.89 35.43 26.04
CA LEU A 540 -44.26 34.34 25.14
C LEU A 540 -44.07 34.72 23.66
N GLU A 541 -44.54 35.90 23.25
CA GLU A 541 -44.38 36.40 21.89
C GLU A 541 -42.92 36.53 21.47
N HIS A 542 -42.09 37.08 22.37
CA HIS A 542 -40.66 37.22 22.11
C HIS A 542 -39.96 35.86 21.98
N GLN A 543 -40.27 34.91 22.85
CA GLN A 543 -39.69 33.56 22.79
C GLN A 543 -40.19 32.80 21.56
N TYR A 544 -41.46 32.95 21.19
CA TYR A 544 -42.01 32.36 19.98
C TYR A 544 -41.33 32.89 18.71
N CYS A 545 -41.11 34.20 18.60
CA CYS A 545 -40.40 34.78 17.46
C CYS A 545 -38.98 34.20 17.32
N LYS A 546 -38.25 34.07 18.43
CA LYS A 546 -36.93 33.44 18.44
C LYS A 546 -36.97 31.97 18.02
N LEU A 547 -37.93 31.21 18.55
CA LEU A 547 -38.12 29.80 18.22
C LEU A 547 -38.43 29.63 16.72
N LEU A 548 -39.31 30.47 16.18
CA LEU A 548 -39.67 30.45 14.76
C LEU A 548 -38.46 30.77 13.87
N GLU A 549 -37.70 31.81 14.20
CA GLU A 549 -36.47 32.17 13.49
C GLU A 549 -35.43 31.02 13.52
N HIS A 550 -35.19 30.43 14.69
CA HIS A 550 -34.26 29.30 14.83
C HIS A 550 -34.75 28.06 14.04
N SER A 551 -36.05 27.75 14.13
CA SER A 551 -36.66 26.62 13.44
C SER A 551 -36.63 26.80 11.91
N SER A 552 -36.93 27.99 11.40
CA SER A 552 -36.81 28.32 9.96
C SER A 552 -35.38 28.22 9.47
N TRP A 553 -34.41 28.77 10.22
CA TRP A 553 -32.99 28.68 9.86
C TRP A 553 -32.49 27.23 9.84
N ARG A 554 -32.88 26.43 10.84
CA ARG A 554 -32.55 25.00 10.88
C ARG A 554 -33.15 24.23 9.72
N LEU A 555 -34.40 24.53 9.34
CA LEU A 555 -35.05 23.90 8.18
C LEU A 555 -34.27 24.21 6.90
N GLN A 556 -33.97 25.47 6.64
CA GLN A 556 -33.22 25.89 5.46
C GLN A 556 -31.82 25.28 5.40
N SER A 557 -31.16 25.14 6.55
CA SER A 557 -29.87 24.48 6.67
C SER A 557 -29.97 22.97 6.38
N LEU A 558 -30.95 22.26 6.96
CA LEU A 558 -31.20 20.84 6.68
C LEU A 558 -31.56 20.59 5.20
N GLU A 559 -32.35 21.46 4.57
CA GLU A 559 -32.68 21.38 3.15
C GLU A 559 -31.42 21.55 2.27
N SER A 560 -30.57 22.52 2.60
CA SER A 560 -29.30 22.74 1.89
C SER A 560 -28.33 21.57 2.05
N LEU A 561 -28.24 21.00 3.25
CA LEU A 561 -27.44 19.82 3.54
C LEU A 561 -27.96 18.60 2.78
N HIS A 562 -29.27 18.35 2.84
CA HIS A 562 -29.90 17.25 2.12
C HIS A 562 -29.67 17.36 0.61
N ALA A 563 -29.86 18.55 0.03
CA ALA A 563 -29.60 18.78 -1.38
C ALA A 563 -28.15 18.44 -1.76
N PHE A 564 -27.18 18.94 -0.98
CA PHE A 564 -25.76 18.65 -1.21
C PHE A 564 -25.43 17.16 -1.06
N VAL A 565 -25.83 16.56 0.05
CA VAL A 565 -25.54 15.15 0.37
C VAL A 565 -26.20 14.19 -0.62
N SER A 566 -27.43 14.47 -1.06
CA SER A 566 -28.11 13.69 -2.10
C SER A 566 -27.34 13.70 -3.41
N HIS A 567 -26.95 14.88 -3.90
CA HIS A 567 -26.20 14.99 -5.15
C HIS A 567 -24.81 14.34 -5.03
N CYS A 568 -24.09 14.54 -3.93
CA CYS A 568 -22.82 13.85 -3.71
C CYS A 568 -22.98 12.32 -3.68
N THR A 569 -24.06 11.82 -3.07
CA THR A 569 -24.34 10.38 -3.00
C THR A 569 -24.64 9.80 -4.39
N GLU A 570 -25.47 10.46 -5.19
CA GLU A 570 -25.76 10.07 -6.58
C GLU A 570 -24.49 9.98 -7.42
N GLU A 571 -23.63 10.99 -7.34
CA GLU A 571 -22.37 11.02 -8.09
C GLU A 571 -21.34 10.00 -7.57
N LEU A 572 -21.29 9.74 -6.26
CA LEU A 572 -20.45 8.69 -5.68
C LEU A 572 -20.88 7.28 -6.13
N ILE A 573 -22.20 7.03 -6.19
CA ILE A 573 -22.75 5.76 -6.69
C ILE A 573 -22.35 5.59 -8.16
N TRP A 574 -22.55 6.64 -8.99
CA TRP A 574 -22.17 6.60 -10.40
C TRP A 574 -20.67 6.31 -10.60
N LEU A 575 -19.80 6.96 -9.82
CA LEU A 575 -18.35 6.68 -9.87
C LEU A 575 -18.02 5.25 -9.48
N ASN A 576 -18.70 4.70 -8.48
CA ASN A 576 -18.50 3.34 -8.03
C ASN A 576 -18.95 2.30 -9.08
N GLU A 577 -20.07 2.54 -9.76
CA GLU A 577 -20.54 1.69 -10.86
C GLU A 577 -19.52 1.66 -12.01
N ARG A 578 -18.98 2.82 -12.39
CA ARG A 578 -17.91 2.91 -13.42
C ARG A 578 -16.62 2.20 -12.98
N GLU A 579 -16.26 2.30 -11.70
CA GLU A 579 -15.12 1.58 -11.12
C GLU A 579 -15.32 0.07 -11.22
N GLU A 580 -16.47 -0.45 -10.79
CA GLU A 580 -16.78 -1.89 -10.82
C GLU A 580 -16.78 -2.46 -12.25
N GLU A 581 -17.36 -1.74 -13.22
CA GLU A 581 -17.36 -2.12 -14.64
C GLU A 581 -15.93 -2.33 -15.18
N GLU A 582 -14.99 -1.43 -14.82
CA GLU A 582 -13.61 -1.49 -15.29
C GLU A 582 -12.76 -2.52 -14.53
N ILE A 583 -12.99 -2.71 -13.23
CA ILE A 583 -12.30 -3.72 -12.41
C ILE A 583 -12.72 -5.14 -12.84
N ALA A 584 -14.00 -5.34 -13.15
CA ALA A 584 -14.55 -6.63 -13.57
C ALA A 584 -14.20 -6.99 -15.02
N PHE A 585 -13.66 -6.06 -15.81
CA PHE A 585 -13.38 -6.30 -17.22
C PHE A 585 -12.26 -7.33 -17.42
N ASP A 586 -12.53 -8.35 -18.23
CA ASP A 586 -11.54 -9.37 -18.61
C ASP A 586 -10.59 -8.83 -19.68
N TRP A 587 -9.34 -8.56 -19.26
CA TRP A 587 -8.24 -8.12 -20.11
C TRP A 587 -7.46 -9.27 -20.76
N SER A 588 -7.85 -10.53 -20.55
CA SER A 588 -7.14 -11.69 -21.06
C SER A 588 -7.23 -11.89 -22.57
N ASP A 589 -6.47 -12.86 -23.07
CA ASP A 589 -6.50 -13.30 -24.46
C ASP A 589 -7.82 -13.95 -24.88
N ASN A 590 -8.70 -14.30 -23.94
CA ASN A 590 -10.07 -14.72 -24.22
C ASN A 590 -10.89 -13.58 -24.85
N ASN A 591 -10.54 -12.33 -24.57
CA ASN A 591 -11.22 -11.16 -25.09
C ASN A 591 -10.46 -10.56 -26.27
N THR A 592 -10.79 -11.03 -27.48
CA THR A 592 -10.05 -10.66 -28.70
C THR A 592 -10.46 -9.32 -29.31
N ASN A 593 -11.62 -8.75 -28.91
CA ASN A 593 -12.15 -7.54 -29.53
C ASN A 593 -11.75 -6.27 -28.76
N MET A 594 -10.46 -5.92 -28.83
CA MET A 594 -9.93 -4.70 -28.21
C MET A 594 -10.46 -3.41 -28.83
N ASN A 595 -10.94 -3.45 -30.08
CA ASN A 595 -11.53 -2.29 -30.75
C ASN A 595 -12.86 -1.90 -30.11
N ALA A 596 -13.73 -2.87 -29.81
CA ALA A 596 -14.98 -2.59 -29.11
C ALA A 596 -14.74 -2.00 -27.71
N LYS A 597 -13.77 -2.54 -26.95
CA LYS A 597 -13.39 -1.95 -25.65
C LYS A 597 -12.84 -0.53 -25.80
N ARG A 598 -12.06 -0.24 -26.85
CA ARG A 598 -11.56 1.10 -27.14
C ARG A 598 -12.69 2.09 -27.42
N GLU A 599 -13.69 1.69 -28.20
CA GLU A 599 -14.87 2.52 -28.47
C GLU A 599 -15.66 2.80 -27.18
N MET A 600 -15.95 1.77 -26.39
CA MET A 600 -16.62 1.90 -25.09
C MET A 600 -15.85 2.81 -24.12
N TYR A 601 -14.52 2.67 -24.05
CA TYR A 601 -13.69 3.55 -23.21
C TYR A 601 -13.72 5.00 -23.69
N ASN A 602 -13.75 5.25 -25.01
CA ASN A 602 -13.90 6.61 -25.53
C ASN A 602 -15.24 7.24 -25.14
N GLU A 603 -16.33 6.45 -25.11
CA GLU A 603 -17.64 6.90 -24.63
C GLU A 603 -17.58 7.26 -23.14
N ILE A 604 -17.01 6.39 -22.30
CA ILE A 604 -16.82 6.66 -20.86
C ILE A 604 -15.97 7.92 -20.64
N ARG A 605 -14.93 8.15 -21.45
CA ARG A 605 -14.12 9.36 -21.38
C ARG A 605 -14.91 10.64 -21.69
N LEU A 606 -15.91 10.56 -22.57
CA LEU A 606 -16.80 11.69 -22.84
C LEU A 606 -17.74 11.92 -21.66
N GLU A 607 -18.33 10.87 -21.09
CA GLU A 607 -19.17 10.98 -19.88
C GLU A 607 -18.39 11.59 -18.70
N LEU A 608 -17.16 11.14 -18.46
CA LEU A 608 -16.28 11.72 -17.44
C LEU A 608 -15.94 13.19 -17.71
N ALA A 609 -15.79 13.58 -18.98
CA ALA A 609 -15.58 14.98 -19.32
C ALA A 609 -16.79 15.85 -18.94
N GLU A 610 -18.01 15.37 -19.17
CA GLU A 610 -19.25 16.05 -18.76
C GLU A 610 -19.40 16.10 -17.23
N LYS A 611 -19.15 14.97 -16.56
CA LYS A 611 -19.23 14.87 -15.09
C LYS A 611 -18.20 15.74 -14.36
N ARG A 612 -17.08 16.10 -15.00
CA ARG A 612 -16.06 16.97 -14.41
C ARG A 612 -16.62 18.33 -13.97
N ASP A 613 -17.53 18.91 -14.73
CA ASP A 613 -18.14 20.19 -14.38
C ASP A 613 -19.13 20.06 -13.22
N VAL A 614 -19.84 18.93 -13.12
CA VAL A 614 -20.69 18.59 -11.97
C VAL A 614 -19.85 18.48 -10.70
N MET A 615 -18.73 17.75 -10.76
CA MET A 615 -17.80 17.60 -9.63
C MET A 615 -17.27 18.96 -9.16
N ARG A 616 -16.88 19.84 -10.10
CA ARG A 616 -16.44 21.20 -9.77
C ARG A 616 -17.54 21.98 -9.05
N SER A 617 -18.77 21.93 -9.57
CA SER A 617 -19.92 22.61 -8.97
C SER A 617 -20.23 22.12 -7.55
N LEU A 618 -20.10 20.81 -7.29
CA LEU A 618 -20.28 20.23 -5.96
C LEU A 618 -19.19 20.70 -5.00
N GLN A 619 -17.92 20.73 -5.43
CA GLN A 619 -16.83 21.26 -4.60
C GLN A 619 -16.98 22.75 -4.29
N GLU A 620 -17.43 23.56 -5.26
CA GLU A 620 -17.76 24.97 -5.04
C GLU A 620 -18.94 25.15 -4.07
N THR A 621 -19.91 24.23 -4.09
CA THR A 621 -21.04 24.23 -3.15
C THR A 621 -20.59 23.86 -1.74
N ALA A 622 -19.74 22.84 -1.59
CA ALA A 622 -19.14 22.48 -0.31
C ALA A 622 -18.34 23.64 0.29
N ALA A 623 -17.51 24.30 -0.52
CA ALA A 623 -16.71 25.46 -0.10
C ALA A 623 -17.59 26.62 0.38
N ARG A 624 -18.68 26.92 -0.33
CA ARG A 624 -19.67 27.94 0.08
C ARG A 624 -20.34 27.60 1.40
N LEU A 625 -20.85 26.38 1.56
CA LEU A 625 -21.47 25.92 2.81
C LEU A 625 -20.49 25.99 4.00
N CYS A 626 -19.22 25.65 3.77
CA CYS A 626 -18.18 25.76 4.79
C CYS A 626 -17.85 27.22 5.15
N GLN A 627 -17.83 28.11 4.15
CA GLN A 627 -17.58 29.55 4.34
C GLN A 627 -18.72 30.22 5.11
N ASP A 628 -19.96 29.80 4.86
CA ASP A 628 -21.17 30.30 5.53
C ASP A 628 -21.31 29.75 6.98
N ASN A 629 -20.33 28.95 7.45
CA ASN A 629 -20.34 28.27 8.74
C ASN A 629 -21.59 27.41 8.94
N HIS A 630 -21.93 26.62 7.92
CA HIS A 630 -23.03 25.67 8.01
C HIS A 630 -22.87 24.75 9.24
N PRO A 631 -23.94 24.52 10.04
CA PRO A 631 -23.82 23.81 11.32
C PRO A 631 -23.38 22.34 11.16
N ALA A 632 -23.65 21.72 10.02
CA ALA A 632 -23.19 20.37 9.65
C ALA A 632 -21.88 20.38 8.84
N LYS A 633 -20.95 21.30 9.13
CA LYS A 633 -19.70 21.48 8.35
C LYS A 633 -18.88 20.19 8.20
N GLN A 634 -18.78 19.40 9.27
CA GLN A 634 -18.01 18.14 9.24
C GLN A 634 -18.58 17.15 8.20
N THR A 635 -19.90 17.02 8.13
CA THR A 635 -20.58 16.17 7.12
C THR A 635 -20.30 16.67 5.71
N VAL A 636 -20.36 17.99 5.49
CA VAL A 636 -20.08 18.60 4.18
C VAL A 636 -18.63 18.35 3.74
N GLU A 637 -17.67 18.55 4.65
CA GLU A 637 -16.24 18.30 4.40
C GLU A 637 -15.96 16.82 4.11
N ALA A 638 -16.59 15.91 4.85
CA ALA A 638 -16.46 14.47 4.64
C ALA A 638 -16.94 14.03 3.24
N TYR A 639 -18.14 14.47 2.82
CA TYR A 639 -18.67 14.17 1.49
C TYR A 639 -17.85 14.82 0.36
N SER A 640 -17.38 16.06 0.55
CA SER A 640 -16.50 16.75 -0.40
C SER A 640 -15.17 16.01 -0.59
N ALA A 641 -14.53 15.58 0.50
CA ALA A 641 -13.29 14.81 0.47
C ALA A 641 -13.47 13.42 -0.15
N ALA A 642 -14.56 12.72 0.20
CA ALA A 642 -14.91 11.42 -0.38
C ALA A 642 -15.08 11.52 -1.89
N LEU A 643 -15.85 12.50 -2.37
CA LEU A 643 -16.09 12.73 -3.80
C LEU A 643 -14.79 13.05 -4.56
N GLN A 644 -13.94 13.92 -3.99
CA GLN A 644 -12.65 14.27 -4.60
C GLN A 644 -11.72 13.06 -4.70
N THR A 645 -11.66 12.25 -3.64
CA THR A 645 -10.83 11.05 -3.56
C THR A 645 -11.31 9.99 -4.57
N GLN A 646 -12.62 9.77 -4.66
CA GLN A 646 -13.21 8.84 -5.63
C GLN A 646 -13.00 9.30 -7.07
N TRP A 647 -13.17 10.59 -7.35
CA TRP A 647 -12.91 11.15 -8.67
C TRP A 647 -11.44 10.96 -9.12
N GLN A 648 -10.49 11.24 -8.23
CA GLN A 648 -9.06 11.04 -8.51
C GLN A 648 -8.73 9.57 -8.77
N TRP A 649 -9.37 8.65 -8.05
CA TRP A 649 -9.22 7.22 -8.27
C TRP A 649 -9.66 6.79 -9.67
N VAL A 650 -10.86 7.21 -10.10
CA VAL A 650 -11.37 6.89 -11.44
C VAL A 650 -10.48 7.47 -12.53
N ASP A 651 -9.88 8.65 -12.32
CA ASP A 651 -8.88 9.23 -13.24
C ASP A 651 -7.61 8.34 -13.34
N GLN A 652 -7.15 7.78 -12.22
CA GLN A 652 -6.03 6.82 -12.22
C GLN A 652 -6.40 5.49 -12.90
N LEU A 653 -7.63 5.02 -12.73
CA LEU A 653 -8.14 3.82 -13.38
C LEU A 653 -8.16 4.00 -14.91
N CYS A 654 -8.54 5.19 -15.38
CA CYS A 654 -8.49 5.55 -16.81
C CYS A 654 -7.07 5.42 -17.40
N VAL A 655 -6.04 5.88 -16.67
CA VAL A 655 -4.63 5.69 -17.09
C VAL A 655 -4.28 4.21 -17.23
N CYS A 656 -4.76 3.37 -16.31
CA CYS A 656 -4.55 1.92 -16.36
C CYS A 656 -5.25 1.29 -17.57
N VAL A 657 -6.49 1.68 -17.87
CA VAL A 657 -7.24 1.21 -19.03
C VAL A 657 -6.51 1.58 -20.33
N GLU A 658 -5.97 2.79 -20.44
CA GLU A 658 -5.17 3.21 -21.61
C GLU A 658 -3.92 2.37 -21.80
N GLN A 659 -3.22 2.07 -20.71
CA GLN A 659 -2.03 1.23 -20.73
C GLN A 659 -2.37 -0.22 -21.12
N HIS A 660 -3.43 -0.81 -20.54
CA HIS A 660 -3.88 -2.14 -20.91
C HIS A 660 -4.32 -2.22 -22.37
N LEU A 661 -5.05 -1.22 -22.89
CA LEU A 661 -5.41 -1.15 -24.31
C LEU A 661 -4.17 -1.15 -25.20
N LYS A 662 -3.12 -0.43 -24.82
CA LYS A 662 -1.85 -0.38 -25.57
C LYS A 662 -1.12 -1.73 -25.54
N ASP A 663 -1.03 -2.36 -24.37
CA ASP A 663 -0.34 -3.63 -24.19
C ASP A 663 -1.08 -4.76 -24.91
N ASN A 664 -2.40 -4.85 -24.78
CA ASN A 664 -3.20 -5.84 -25.49
C ASN A 664 -3.19 -5.64 -27.02
N THR A 665 -3.22 -4.39 -27.50
CA THR A 665 -3.05 -4.13 -28.94
C THR A 665 -1.70 -4.66 -29.44
N THR A 666 -0.64 -4.46 -28.66
CA THR A 666 0.71 -4.94 -28.98
C THR A 666 0.79 -6.47 -28.94
N TYR A 667 0.17 -7.10 -27.95
CA TYR A 667 0.07 -8.55 -27.78
C TYR A 667 -0.65 -9.21 -28.96
N PHE A 668 -1.88 -8.77 -29.27
CA PHE A 668 -2.65 -9.37 -30.36
C PHE A 668 -1.99 -9.16 -31.72
N GLN A 669 -1.36 -8.01 -31.94
CA GLN A 669 -0.55 -7.78 -33.15
C GLN A 669 0.63 -8.75 -33.21
N PHE A 670 1.39 -8.91 -32.12
CA PHE A 670 2.49 -9.87 -32.05
C PHE A 670 2.03 -11.31 -32.33
N MET A 671 0.92 -11.74 -31.72
CA MET A 671 0.39 -13.08 -31.93
C MET A 671 -0.13 -13.28 -33.36
N SER A 672 -0.67 -12.24 -34.00
CA SER A 672 -1.01 -12.27 -35.42
C SER A 672 0.24 -12.44 -36.28
N ASP A 673 1.25 -11.58 -36.08
CA ASP A 673 2.51 -11.61 -36.84
C ASP A 673 3.23 -12.96 -36.68
N ALA A 674 3.21 -13.54 -35.47
CA ALA A 674 3.79 -14.85 -35.19
C ALA A 674 3.08 -15.98 -35.94
N ARG A 675 1.74 -15.97 -35.97
CA ARG A 675 0.94 -16.93 -36.75
C ARG A 675 1.18 -16.79 -38.24
N ASP A 676 1.26 -15.56 -38.74
CA ASP A 676 1.55 -15.29 -40.15
C ASP A 676 2.95 -15.81 -40.51
N CYS A 677 3.96 -15.57 -39.65
CA CYS A 677 5.30 -16.12 -39.84
C CYS A 677 5.34 -17.64 -39.84
N GLU A 678 4.65 -18.28 -38.89
CA GLU A 678 4.57 -19.73 -38.83
C GLU A 678 3.88 -20.32 -40.07
N SER A 679 2.79 -19.70 -40.52
CA SER A 679 2.05 -20.14 -41.70
C SER A 679 2.89 -20.04 -42.98
N TYR A 680 3.64 -18.94 -43.15
CA TYR A 680 4.57 -18.74 -44.26
C TYR A 680 5.68 -19.81 -44.25
N LEU A 681 6.32 -20.04 -43.10
CA LEU A 681 7.39 -21.04 -42.99
C LEU A 681 6.89 -22.46 -43.25
N ARG A 682 5.69 -22.81 -42.78
CA ARG A 682 5.06 -24.10 -43.09
C ARG A 682 4.77 -24.24 -44.59
N GLN A 683 4.23 -23.20 -45.22
CA GLN A 683 3.96 -23.19 -46.66
C GLN A 683 5.26 -23.31 -47.49
N LEU A 684 6.31 -22.62 -47.09
CA LEU A 684 7.63 -22.70 -47.73
C LEU A 684 8.23 -24.10 -47.57
N GLN A 685 8.16 -24.68 -46.36
CA GLN A 685 8.60 -26.06 -46.12
C GLN A 685 7.85 -27.08 -47.01
N ASP A 686 6.54 -26.94 -47.15
CA ASP A 686 5.74 -27.81 -48.00
C ASP A 686 6.05 -27.61 -49.49
N THR A 687 6.38 -26.39 -49.91
CA THR A 687 6.83 -26.08 -51.28
C THR A 687 8.15 -26.76 -51.58
N ILE A 688 9.15 -26.62 -50.70
CA ILE A 688 10.46 -27.28 -50.81
C ILE A 688 10.29 -28.80 -50.90
N LYS A 689 9.50 -29.40 -49.99
CA LYS A 689 9.25 -30.86 -50.01
C LYS A 689 8.66 -31.35 -51.33
N ARG A 690 7.85 -30.53 -52.01
CA ARG A 690 7.23 -30.88 -53.30
C ARG A 690 8.18 -30.64 -54.48
N GLN A 691 8.90 -29.52 -54.50
CA GLN A 691 9.70 -29.07 -55.64
C GLN A 691 11.00 -29.88 -55.83
N TYR A 692 11.70 -30.28 -54.76
CA TYR A 692 13.02 -30.95 -54.86
C TYR A 692 12.96 -32.48 -54.99
N THR A 693 11.86 -33.02 -55.52
CA THR A 693 11.76 -34.45 -55.80
C THR A 693 12.50 -34.80 -57.10
N CYS A 694 13.60 -35.55 -57.01
CA CYS A 694 14.41 -35.96 -58.17
C CYS A 694 14.71 -37.47 -58.18
N ASP A 695 14.90 -38.00 -59.39
CA ASP A 695 15.21 -39.40 -59.66
C ASP A 695 16.48 -39.53 -60.52
N LYS A 696 17.00 -40.76 -60.67
CA LYS A 696 18.23 -41.03 -61.45
C LYS A 696 18.11 -40.74 -62.95
N ASN A 697 16.90 -40.50 -63.46
CA ASN A 697 16.62 -40.25 -64.87
C ASN A 697 16.36 -38.76 -65.16
N SER A 698 16.46 -37.89 -64.15
CA SER A 698 16.27 -36.46 -64.29
C SER A 698 17.35 -35.83 -65.18
N ARG A 699 16.93 -34.98 -66.12
CA ARG A 699 17.83 -34.32 -67.10
C ARG A 699 18.71 -33.29 -66.39
N LEU A 700 19.95 -33.11 -66.88
CA LEU A 700 20.91 -32.15 -66.33
C LEU A 700 20.33 -30.73 -66.24
N SER A 701 19.64 -30.24 -67.27
CA SER A 701 19.02 -28.91 -67.27
C SER A 701 18.00 -28.73 -66.13
N LYS A 702 17.21 -29.77 -65.83
CA LYS A 702 16.25 -29.73 -64.71
C LYS A 702 16.97 -29.68 -63.36
N LEU A 703 18.13 -30.33 -63.25
CA LEU A 703 18.95 -30.29 -62.04
C LEU A 703 19.63 -28.92 -61.86
N GLU A 704 20.03 -28.27 -62.95
CA GLU A 704 20.56 -26.89 -62.95
C GLU A 704 19.47 -25.89 -62.55
N ASP A 705 18.25 -26.01 -63.10
CA ASP A 705 17.09 -25.19 -62.73
C ASP A 705 16.76 -25.36 -61.24
N LEU A 706 16.66 -26.60 -60.75
CA LEU A 706 16.42 -26.87 -59.32
C LEU A 706 17.55 -26.32 -58.42
N LEU A 707 18.81 -26.37 -58.86
CA LEU A 707 19.92 -25.82 -58.08
C LEU A 707 19.79 -24.29 -57.97
N GLN A 708 19.39 -23.62 -59.06
CA GLN A 708 19.16 -22.18 -59.09
C GLN A 708 17.97 -21.79 -58.20
N ASP A 709 16.83 -22.47 -58.33
CA ASP A 709 15.65 -22.26 -57.48
C ASP A 709 16.00 -22.41 -55.98
N SER A 710 16.85 -23.38 -55.65
CA SER A 710 17.31 -23.60 -54.25
C SER A 710 18.18 -22.47 -53.72
N MET A 711 18.98 -21.84 -54.59
CA MET A 711 19.77 -20.68 -54.21
C MET A 711 18.87 -19.47 -53.95
N GLU A 712 17.84 -19.26 -54.76
CA GLU A 712 16.86 -18.17 -54.59
C GLU A 712 16.03 -18.35 -53.31
N GLU A 713 15.56 -19.57 -53.01
CA GLU A 713 14.85 -19.86 -51.76
C GLU A 713 15.74 -19.69 -50.52
N LYS A 714 17.02 -20.05 -50.62
CA LYS A 714 17.99 -19.82 -49.55
C LYS A 714 18.17 -18.33 -49.28
N GLU A 715 18.20 -17.50 -50.32
CA GLU A 715 18.30 -16.05 -50.19
C GLU A 715 17.04 -15.46 -49.54
N GLN A 716 15.85 -15.92 -49.96
CA GLN A 716 14.57 -15.56 -49.31
C GLN A 716 14.52 -15.94 -47.83
N LEU A 717 15.04 -17.11 -47.45
CA LEU A 717 15.14 -17.54 -46.04
C LEU A 717 16.12 -16.68 -45.23
N ILE A 718 17.22 -16.24 -45.85
CA ILE A 718 18.19 -15.35 -45.21
C ILE A 718 17.56 -13.98 -44.96
N GLU A 719 16.79 -13.46 -45.92
CA GLU A 719 16.03 -12.21 -45.73
C GLU A 719 14.95 -12.38 -44.66
N TYR A 720 14.20 -13.48 -44.67
CA TYR A 720 13.13 -13.72 -43.69
C TYR A 720 13.64 -13.88 -42.25
N LYS A 721 14.92 -14.26 -42.08
CA LYS A 721 15.57 -14.34 -40.77
C LYS A 721 15.55 -13.03 -39.99
N SER A 722 15.60 -11.87 -40.67
CA SER A 722 15.50 -10.58 -39.96
C SER A 722 14.10 -10.34 -39.39
N THR A 723 13.05 -10.81 -40.09
CA THR A 723 11.67 -10.74 -39.61
C THR A 723 11.49 -11.57 -38.34
N LEU A 724 12.04 -12.79 -38.32
CA LEU A 724 12.06 -13.64 -37.11
C LEU A 724 12.86 -13.00 -35.97
N ALA A 725 14.03 -12.41 -36.26
CA ALA A 725 14.83 -11.73 -35.24
C ALA A 725 14.09 -10.53 -34.63
N SER A 726 13.35 -9.77 -35.44
CA SER A 726 12.47 -8.68 -34.98
C SER A 726 11.35 -9.20 -34.06
N LEU A 727 10.71 -10.31 -34.45
CA LEU A 727 9.68 -10.97 -33.65
C LEU A 727 10.26 -11.43 -32.28
N VAL A 728 11.42 -12.08 -32.28
CA VAL A 728 12.13 -12.49 -31.04
C VAL A 728 12.49 -11.28 -30.17
N GLY A 729 12.88 -10.15 -30.77
CA GLY A 729 13.12 -8.90 -30.04
C GLY A 729 11.86 -8.38 -29.35
N ARG A 730 10.74 -8.33 -30.08
CA ARG A 730 9.43 -7.90 -29.56
C ARG A 730 8.89 -8.83 -28.47
N ALA A 731 9.15 -10.13 -28.56
CA ALA A 731 8.71 -11.11 -27.57
C ALA A 731 9.21 -10.79 -26.15
N LYS A 732 10.37 -10.11 -26.02
CA LYS A 732 10.94 -9.70 -24.73
C LYS A 732 10.18 -8.55 -24.06
N THR A 733 9.35 -7.83 -24.81
CA THR A 733 8.66 -6.62 -24.34
C THR A 733 7.13 -6.73 -24.41
N VAL A 734 6.60 -7.78 -25.05
CA VAL A 734 5.16 -8.02 -25.15
C VAL A 734 4.63 -8.48 -23.81
N VAL A 735 3.61 -7.79 -23.30
CA VAL A 735 2.92 -8.12 -22.05
C VAL A 735 1.64 -8.87 -22.39
N GLN A 736 1.45 -10.06 -21.83
CA GLN A 736 0.19 -10.78 -21.88
C GLN A 736 -0.59 -10.58 -20.58
N LEU A 737 -1.72 -9.89 -20.66
CA LEU A 737 -2.66 -9.75 -19.55
C LEU A 737 -3.46 -11.06 -19.36
N ARG A 738 -3.73 -11.44 -18.12
CA ARG A 738 -4.47 -12.66 -17.74
C ARG A 738 -5.80 -12.31 -17.06
N PRO A 739 -6.76 -13.25 -16.97
CA PRO A 739 -8.02 -12.99 -16.29
C PRO A 739 -7.81 -12.68 -14.81
N ARG A 740 -8.57 -11.73 -14.26
CA ARG A 740 -8.61 -11.43 -12.82
C ARG A 740 -9.59 -12.41 -12.16
N SER A 741 -9.11 -13.57 -11.66
CA SER A 741 -9.98 -14.60 -11.07
C SER A 741 -9.32 -15.32 -9.90
N ALA A 742 -9.97 -15.31 -8.72
CA ALA A 742 -9.44 -15.80 -7.44
C ALA A 742 -8.96 -17.27 -7.43
N GLU A 743 -9.23 -18.01 -8.50
CA GLU A 743 -8.79 -19.39 -8.72
C GLU A 743 -7.36 -19.47 -9.30
N SER A 744 -6.75 -18.35 -9.69
CA SER A 744 -5.38 -18.26 -10.24
C SER A 744 -4.37 -17.78 -9.17
N MET A 745 -4.16 -18.61 -8.14
CA MET A 745 -3.16 -18.36 -7.10
C MET A 745 -1.76 -18.16 -7.68
N LEU A 746 -1.09 -17.06 -7.31
CA LEU A 746 0.27 -16.72 -7.72
C LEU A 746 1.27 -17.66 -7.02
N GLY A 747 2.05 -18.42 -7.80
CA GLY A 747 3.02 -19.38 -7.27
C GLY A 747 4.39 -18.78 -6.91
N THR A 748 4.67 -17.53 -7.30
CA THR A 748 5.98 -16.85 -7.13
C THR A 748 5.80 -15.33 -6.96
N THR A 749 6.85 -14.62 -6.54
CA THR A 749 6.89 -13.15 -6.47
C THR A 749 7.17 -12.53 -7.85
N ILE A 750 6.29 -11.65 -8.33
CA ILE A 750 6.40 -11.00 -9.63
C ILE A 750 6.85 -9.54 -9.48
N PRO A 751 7.79 -9.04 -10.30
CA PRO A 751 8.15 -7.63 -10.32
C PRO A 751 6.99 -6.77 -10.84
N ILE A 752 6.51 -5.89 -9.96
CA ILE A 752 5.42 -4.96 -10.24
C ILE A 752 5.96 -3.66 -10.84
N ARG A 753 5.33 -3.15 -11.90
CA ARG A 753 5.54 -1.77 -12.38
C ARG A 753 4.35 -0.90 -11.99
N ALA A 754 4.61 0.18 -11.27
CA ALA A 754 3.60 1.20 -11.02
C ALA A 754 3.20 1.89 -12.35
N ILE A 755 1.93 1.80 -12.74
CA ILE A 755 1.35 2.55 -13.86
C ILE A 755 1.06 3.99 -13.42
N CYS A 756 0.59 4.16 -12.19
CA CYS A 756 0.25 5.46 -11.67
C CYS A 756 0.36 5.56 -10.13
N ASN A 757 0.42 6.79 -9.64
CA ASN A 757 0.51 7.11 -8.22
C ASN A 757 -0.87 7.50 -7.70
N TYR A 758 -1.31 6.87 -6.62
CA TYR A 758 -2.50 7.25 -5.88
C TYR A 758 -2.08 7.80 -4.51
N ARG A 759 -2.58 8.99 -4.17
CA ARG A 759 -2.43 9.58 -2.83
C ARG A 759 -3.77 9.48 -2.13
N GLN A 760 -3.84 8.70 -1.07
CA GLN A 760 -5.00 8.63 -0.19
C GLN A 760 -5.00 9.91 0.66
N ILE A 761 -5.99 10.77 0.46
CA ILE A 761 -6.17 11.99 1.26
C ILE A 761 -6.91 11.55 2.54
N GLU A 762 -6.19 11.01 3.52
CA GLU A 762 -6.79 10.77 4.84
C GLU A 762 -6.84 12.06 5.64
N GLY A 763 -8.03 12.39 6.14
CA GLY A 763 -8.27 13.51 7.02
C GLY A 763 -7.60 13.29 8.38
N GLY A 764 -6.68 14.19 8.73
CA GLY A 764 -6.46 14.59 10.12
C GLY A 764 -5.85 13.56 11.08
N ALA A 765 -4.81 12.83 10.69
CA ALA A 765 -3.77 12.35 11.61
C ALA A 765 -2.52 11.97 10.81
N ASP A 766 -1.35 12.48 11.21
CA ASP A 766 -0.06 12.16 10.58
C ASP A 766 0.22 10.63 10.66
N VAL A 767 0.10 9.97 9.52
CA VAL A 767 0.62 8.62 9.23
C VAL A 767 1.74 8.77 8.17
N PRO A 768 2.85 8.02 8.23
CA PRO A 768 4.01 8.26 7.36
C PRO A 768 3.64 8.05 5.89
N GLU A 769 4.16 8.91 5.01
CA GLU A 769 3.96 8.91 3.56
C GLU A 769 4.12 7.51 2.92
N GLY A 770 3.01 6.81 2.70
CA GLY A 770 2.94 5.61 1.88
C GLY A 770 2.34 5.94 0.51
N ASN A 771 3.18 6.04 -0.53
CA ASN A 771 2.68 6.09 -1.90
C ASN A 771 2.01 4.76 -2.24
N VAL A 772 0.75 4.80 -2.64
CA VAL A 772 0.03 3.63 -3.14
C VAL A 772 0.16 3.60 -4.65
N SER A 773 0.77 2.54 -5.19
CA SER A 773 1.02 2.38 -6.62
C SER A 773 0.04 1.37 -7.24
N VAL A 774 -0.62 1.75 -8.35
CA VAL A 774 -1.40 0.79 -9.15
C VAL A 774 -0.44 0.05 -10.07
N ALA A 775 -0.45 -1.29 -10.00
CA ALA A 775 0.53 -2.17 -10.62
C ALA A 775 0.09 -2.72 -12.00
N SER A 776 1.04 -2.85 -12.93
CA SER A 776 1.05 -3.91 -13.96
C SER A 776 2.41 -4.61 -13.97
N ALA A 777 2.45 -5.94 -14.01
CA ALA A 777 3.69 -6.69 -14.24
C ALA A 777 3.85 -7.15 -15.69
N PRO A 778 5.10 -7.29 -16.14
CA PRO A 778 5.42 -8.05 -17.34
C PRO A 778 5.48 -9.55 -17.00
N CYS A 779 4.49 -10.30 -17.48
CA CYS A 779 4.47 -11.75 -17.68
C CYS A 779 4.68 -12.69 -16.47
N GLU A 780 3.83 -13.71 -16.45
CA GLU A 780 3.76 -14.86 -15.54
C GLU A 780 3.15 -14.60 -14.15
N HIS A 781 1.82 -14.47 -14.18
CA HIS A 781 0.86 -14.53 -13.06
C HIS A 781 0.61 -13.20 -12.34
N GLU A 782 -0.60 -12.63 -12.43
CA GLU A 782 -0.98 -11.51 -11.55
C GLU A 782 -2.49 -11.44 -11.24
N GLU A 783 -2.79 -11.31 -9.95
CA GLU A 783 -4.10 -10.96 -9.38
C GLU A 783 -4.07 -9.78 -8.37
N CYS A 784 -2.92 -9.30 -7.89
CA CYS A 784 -2.92 -8.56 -6.61
C CYS A 784 -3.08 -7.03 -6.68
N GLY A 785 -2.75 -6.34 -7.78
CA GLY A 785 -2.60 -4.87 -7.76
C GLY A 785 -3.88 -4.06 -7.54
N ILE A 786 -4.97 -4.40 -8.24
CA ILE A 786 -6.22 -3.63 -8.22
C ILE A 786 -7.20 -4.20 -7.17
N LEU A 787 -7.16 -5.52 -6.94
CA LEU A 787 -8.01 -6.20 -5.95
C LEU A 787 -7.55 -5.96 -4.51
N ALA A 788 -6.25 -5.84 -4.24
CA ALA A 788 -5.77 -5.45 -2.90
C ALA A 788 -6.20 -4.02 -2.53
N LEU A 789 -6.25 -3.12 -3.52
CA LEU A 789 -6.72 -1.74 -3.33
C LEU A 789 -8.22 -1.66 -3.15
N SER A 790 -8.99 -2.40 -3.95
CA SER A 790 -10.43 -2.56 -3.78
C SER A 790 -10.78 -3.20 -2.42
N ALA A 791 -10.05 -4.23 -2.00
CA ALA A 791 -10.25 -4.92 -0.72
C ALA A 791 -9.89 -4.05 0.49
N GLN A 792 -8.77 -3.32 0.46
CA GLN A 792 -8.40 -2.35 1.50
C GLN A 792 -9.48 -1.27 1.64
N ARG A 793 -10.00 -0.76 0.51
CA ARG A 793 -11.07 0.24 0.49
C ARG A 793 -12.43 -0.30 0.92
N HIS A 794 -12.73 -1.57 0.64
CA HIS A 794 -13.95 -2.24 1.11
C HIS A 794 -13.89 -2.47 2.62
N GLN A 795 -12.68 -2.63 3.17
CA GLN A 795 -12.40 -2.80 4.59
C GLN A 795 -12.38 -1.45 5.34
N ASP A 796 -12.03 -0.34 4.66
CA ASP A 796 -12.10 1.03 5.18
C ASP A 796 -13.49 1.70 4.99
N ARG A 797 -14.36 1.13 4.12
CA ARG A 797 -15.77 1.54 3.92
C ARG A 797 -16.75 0.90 4.91
N VAL A 798 -16.36 -0.19 5.58
CA VAL A 798 -17.11 -0.86 6.65
C VAL A 798 -16.68 -0.29 7.99
#